data_AF-A0A7K2WHD1-F1
#
_entry.id   AF-A0A7K2WHD1-F1
#
_cell.length_a   1.000
_cell.length_b   1.000
_cell.length_c   1.000
_cell.angle_alpha   90.00
_cell.angle_beta   90.00
_cell.angle_gamma   90.00
#
_symmetry.space_group_name_H-M   'P 1'
#
loop_
_entity.id
_entity.type
_entity.pdbx_description
1 polymer ?
#
loop_
_entity_poly.entity_id
_entity_poly.type
_entity_poly.pdbx_seq_one_letter_code
_entity_poly.pdbx_strand_id
1 'polypeptide(L)'
;PAPRVGAAPNGRAPRNPVEEVLCGLFAHTLGLPSIGIDDDFFGVGGHSLLATRLVSRVRTALGVQLTLREFFLYPTVALLAEYAATNGGEPARPALTAQERPEPLPLSAAQQRLWFLDQLEGPSATYNIPLAVRVRGELDLSALESAFTDVVGRHESLRTVFGQAGGQDGGQAYQRVLPADGVRVGLPVTPATEETVGALLTAESERIFDLTSDLPFRARLFALGEREHVLLVVMHHIVSDGWSYQPLMRDLSTAYTTRSRGERPSWEPLTAQYADYALWHRDLLGDPADDGSVGARQLDFWKKTLADLPEEVTLPAVRQRPAAASYRGATHTVHCPQDVHTALADLARESGASVFMVAQAAVSTLLSRSGAGHDIPLGSPIAGRTDQALDELVGFFVNTLVLRTDVSGDPSFRELLTRVRETDLAAWAHQDLPFDRLVEALNPDRSAARHPLFQVMLTLTDAATPTLVADGLDTESEFTWLRFAKFDLTFSFAEHRAEDGRPGGLDITIEYATDLYDAPAIEATGDRLVRLLAGAVAAPDLPFGEVELLSPGERGLLLEGWSGAATGVPDQGLAELFAAQAARTPDAIAVVADDRELTYRELDALANRTAHHLIAQGVGPGSRVALLQERSLTAVVTTLAVVKAGAMYVPLDTRYPGDRIQLITEQSALTHLLTDHDPGHLTLPSGITTLTTGTHSDDTTDPAVPVHPDQPVYAMFTSGSTGVPKGVAVTHRNVADLAAQTMYANGNHTRVLFHSAMAFDASTYEMWVPWLNGGTLVVAP
;
A
#
# COMPACT_ATOMS: atom_id res chain seq x y z
N PRO A 1 -14.09 -52.80 8.57
CA PRO A 1 -15.23 -51.88 8.39
C PRO A 1 -15.14 -51.21 7.01
N ALA A 2 -16.16 -51.37 6.17
CA ALA A 2 -16.21 -50.78 4.84
C ALA A 2 -16.14 -49.23 4.90
N PRO A 3 -15.56 -48.56 3.89
CA PRO A 3 -15.52 -47.10 3.85
C PRO A 3 -16.95 -46.55 3.74
N ARG A 4 -17.30 -45.61 4.64
CA ARG A 4 -18.57 -44.88 4.55
C ARG A 4 -18.48 -43.88 3.40
N VAL A 5 -19.38 -44.05 2.45
CA VAL A 5 -19.65 -43.14 1.34
C VAL A 5 -20.11 -41.78 1.88
N GLY A 6 -19.41 -40.72 1.45
CA GLY A 6 -19.81 -39.32 1.22
C GLY A 6 -20.74 -38.63 2.22
N ALA A 7 -20.26 -37.53 2.81
CA ALA A 7 -21.16 -36.43 3.14
C ALA A 7 -21.82 -35.95 1.83
N ALA A 8 -23.14 -35.99 1.75
CA ALA A 8 -23.88 -35.54 0.58
C ALA A 8 -23.75 -34.02 0.42
N PRO A 9 -23.72 -33.48 -0.81
CA PRO A 9 -23.93 -32.05 -1.05
C PRO A 9 -25.25 -31.62 -0.41
N ASN A 10 -25.29 -30.45 0.22
CA ASN A 10 -26.52 -29.95 0.88
C ASN A 10 -27.59 -29.48 -0.13
N GLY A 11 -27.25 -29.34 -1.43
CA GLY A 11 -28.18 -28.95 -2.49
C GLY A 11 -29.02 -30.09 -3.07
N ARG A 12 -30.15 -29.73 -3.71
CA ARG A 12 -31.01 -30.69 -4.43
C ARG A 12 -30.29 -31.26 -5.67
N ALA A 13 -30.72 -32.45 -6.11
CA ALA A 13 -30.25 -33.06 -7.36
C ALA A 13 -30.76 -32.29 -8.61
N PRO A 14 -30.04 -32.36 -9.74
CA PRO A 14 -30.46 -31.72 -10.99
C PRO A 14 -31.82 -32.25 -11.47
N ARG A 15 -32.67 -31.34 -11.95
CA ARG A 15 -34.07 -31.59 -12.33
C ARG A 15 -34.24 -31.76 -13.85
N ASN A 16 -33.26 -31.33 -14.64
CA ASN A 16 -33.29 -31.34 -16.09
C ASN A 16 -31.85 -31.45 -16.68
N PRO A 17 -31.71 -31.75 -17.99
CA PRO A 17 -30.39 -31.93 -18.61
C PRO A 17 -29.47 -30.70 -18.57
N VAL A 18 -30.03 -29.48 -18.56
CA VAL A 18 -29.22 -28.25 -18.47
C VAL A 18 -28.59 -28.16 -17.08
N GLU A 19 -29.36 -28.43 -16.02
CA GLU A 19 -28.84 -28.50 -14.65
C GLU A 19 -27.80 -29.62 -14.48
N GLU A 20 -27.97 -30.78 -15.13
CA GLU A 20 -26.96 -31.86 -15.10
C GLU A 20 -25.62 -31.40 -15.71
N VAL A 21 -25.68 -30.75 -16.88
CA VAL A 21 -24.48 -30.20 -17.53
C VAL A 21 -23.83 -29.13 -16.65
N LEU A 22 -24.61 -28.19 -16.11
CA LEU A 22 -24.11 -27.13 -15.25
C LEU A 22 -23.50 -27.67 -13.95
N CYS A 23 -24.13 -28.65 -13.28
CA CYS A 23 -23.56 -29.34 -12.13
C CYS A 23 -22.19 -29.96 -12.47
N GLY A 24 -22.08 -30.62 -13.63
CA GLY A 24 -20.81 -31.17 -14.10
C GLY A 24 -19.74 -30.10 -14.32
N LEU A 25 -20.10 -28.97 -14.95
CA LEU A 25 -19.18 -27.85 -15.19
C LEU A 25 -18.72 -27.16 -13.90
N PHE A 26 -19.63 -26.93 -12.95
CA PHE A 26 -19.30 -26.37 -11.64
C PHE A 26 -18.36 -27.30 -10.87
N ALA A 27 -18.74 -28.58 -10.72
CA ALA A 27 -17.95 -29.57 -10.00
C ALA A 27 -16.54 -29.72 -10.60
N HIS A 28 -16.44 -29.82 -11.93
CA HIS A 28 -15.16 -29.90 -12.62
C HIS A 28 -14.31 -28.63 -12.46
N THR A 29 -14.93 -27.45 -12.43
CA THR A 29 -14.19 -26.18 -12.28
C THR A 29 -13.72 -25.96 -10.85
N LEU A 30 -14.48 -26.43 -9.85
CA LEU A 30 -14.14 -26.36 -8.43
C LEU A 30 -13.27 -27.52 -7.95
N GLY A 31 -13.03 -28.54 -8.79
CA GLY A 31 -12.30 -29.75 -8.39
C GLY A 31 -13.07 -30.63 -7.40
N LEU A 32 -14.40 -30.48 -7.31
CA LEU A 32 -15.25 -31.22 -6.40
C LEU A 32 -15.82 -32.48 -7.07
N PRO A 33 -16.10 -33.55 -6.31
CA PRO A 33 -16.67 -34.79 -6.87
C PRO A 33 -18.11 -34.61 -7.40
N SER A 34 -18.88 -33.69 -6.80
CA SER A 34 -20.25 -33.37 -7.20
C SER A 34 -20.70 -32.05 -6.58
N ILE A 35 -21.69 -31.40 -7.18
CA ILE A 35 -22.33 -30.20 -6.65
C ILE A 35 -23.86 -30.29 -6.81
N GLY A 36 -24.61 -29.81 -5.81
CA GLY A 36 -26.07 -29.70 -5.86
C GLY A 36 -26.51 -28.42 -6.58
N ILE A 37 -27.78 -28.36 -7.00
CA ILE A 37 -28.25 -27.23 -7.82
C ILE A 37 -28.37 -25.89 -7.07
N ASP A 38 -28.47 -25.96 -5.74
CA ASP A 38 -28.63 -24.80 -4.86
C ASP A 38 -27.32 -24.40 -4.17
N ASP A 39 -26.22 -25.11 -4.45
CA ASP A 39 -24.92 -24.78 -3.87
C ASP A 39 -24.39 -23.50 -4.53
N ASP A 40 -24.07 -22.50 -3.71
CA ASP A 40 -23.50 -21.24 -4.15
C ASP A 40 -22.04 -21.43 -4.56
N PHE A 41 -21.71 -21.05 -5.80
CA PHE A 41 -20.37 -21.23 -6.36
C PHE A 41 -19.27 -20.65 -5.47
N PHE A 42 -19.47 -19.45 -4.92
CA PHE A 42 -18.47 -18.79 -4.08
C PHE A 42 -18.45 -19.40 -2.67
N GLY A 43 -19.61 -19.84 -2.18
CA GLY A 43 -19.75 -20.54 -0.91
C GLY A 43 -19.04 -21.90 -0.87
N VAL A 44 -18.90 -22.59 -2.01
CA VAL A 44 -18.20 -23.90 -2.10
C VAL A 44 -16.76 -23.80 -2.63
N GLY A 45 -16.14 -22.62 -2.52
CA GLY A 45 -14.73 -22.41 -2.81
C GLY A 45 -14.42 -21.81 -4.17
N GLY A 46 -15.45 -21.38 -4.91
CA GLY A 46 -15.28 -20.59 -6.11
C GLY A 46 -14.73 -19.20 -5.80
N HIS A 47 -13.80 -18.73 -6.62
CA HIS A 47 -13.33 -17.35 -6.61
C HIS A 47 -13.45 -16.74 -8.02
N SER A 48 -13.25 -15.43 -8.16
CA SER A 48 -13.53 -14.69 -9.40
C SER A 48 -12.82 -15.27 -10.63
N LEU A 49 -11.65 -15.88 -10.43
CA LEU A 49 -10.91 -16.56 -11.47
C LEU A 49 -11.59 -17.86 -11.94
N LEU A 50 -11.98 -18.73 -11.01
CA LEU A 50 -12.72 -19.96 -11.34
C LEU A 50 -14.07 -19.62 -11.97
N ALA A 51 -14.71 -18.54 -11.50
CA ALA A 51 -15.95 -18.03 -12.10
C ALA A 51 -15.73 -17.61 -13.56
N THR A 52 -14.62 -16.97 -13.89
CA THR A 52 -14.30 -16.59 -15.29
C THR A 52 -14.15 -17.82 -16.19
N ARG A 53 -13.46 -18.86 -15.72
CA ARG A 53 -13.34 -20.15 -16.42
C ARG A 53 -14.69 -20.83 -16.61
N LEU A 54 -15.47 -20.92 -15.53
CA LEU A 54 -16.80 -21.51 -15.56
C LEU A 54 -17.70 -20.78 -16.54
N VAL A 55 -17.70 -19.44 -16.51
CA VAL A 55 -18.46 -18.61 -17.45
C VAL A 55 -18.10 -18.93 -18.90
N SER A 56 -16.81 -19.03 -19.23
CA SER A 56 -16.36 -19.43 -20.57
C SER A 56 -16.92 -20.79 -20.99
N ARG A 57 -16.82 -21.79 -20.10
CA ARG A 57 -17.32 -23.15 -20.36
C ARG A 57 -18.84 -23.21 -20.50
N VAL A 58 -19.58 -22.46 -19.69
CA VAL A 58 -21.04 -22.37 -19.76
C VAL A 58 -21.48 -21.73 -21.08
N ARG A 59 -20.81 -20.66 -21.52
CA ARG A 59 -21.08 -20.03 -22.83
C ARG A 59 -20.94 -21.04 -23.96
N THR A 60 -19.86 -21.82 -23.96
CA THR A 60 -19.61 -22.84 -24.99
C THR A 60 -20.63 -23.97 -24.93
N ALA A 61 -20.88 -24.52 -23.74
CA ALA A 61 -21.73 -25.69 -23.57
C ALA A 61 -23.21 -25.41 -23.86
N LEU A 62 -23.70 -24.22 -23.50
CA LEU A 62 -25.11 -23.86 -23.63
C LEU A 62 -25.39 -22.86 -24.77
N GLY A 63 -24.36 -22.29 -25.40
CA GLY A 63 -24.52 -21.29 -26.45
C GLY A 63 -25.15 -19.98 -25.97
N VAL A 64 -24.97 -19.64 -24.69
CA VAL A 64 -25.57 -18.44 -24.06
C VAL A 64 -24.53 -17.34 -23.85
N GLN A 65 -24.98 -16.08 -23.82
CA GLN A 65 -24.17 -14.97 -23.32
C GLN A 65 -24.31 -14.89 -21.80
N LEU A 66 -23.18 -15.02 -21.11
CA LEU A 66 -23.11 -14.95 -19.66
C LEU A 66 -21.90 -14.11 -19.28
N THR A 67 -22.08 -12.91 -18.78
CA THR A 67 -21.00 -12.07 -18.23
C THR A 67 -20.62 -12.53 -16.83
N LEU A 68 -19.42 -12.16 -16.37
CA LEU A 68 -19.04 -12.43 -14.99
C LEU A 68 -19.96 -11.70 -14.01
N ARG A 69 -20.40 -10.48 -14.35
CA ARG A 69 -21.42 -9.73 -13.60
C ARG A 69 -22.72 -10.52 -13.44
N GLU A 70 -23.24 -11.10 -14.53
CA GLU A 70 -24.44 -11.94 -14.46
C GLU A 70 -24.21 -13.21 -13.64
N PHE A 71 -23.04 -13.83 -13.75
CA PHE A 71 -22.70 -14.99 -12.93
C PHE A 71 -22.71 -14.68 -11.42
N PHE A 72 -22.26 -13.49 -11.00
CA PHE A 72 -22.38 -13.04 -9.61
C PHE A 72 -23.85 -12.79 -9.17
N LEU A 73 -24.77 -12.53 -10.12
CA LEU A 73 -26.21 -12.43 -9.83
C LEU A 73 -26.91 -13.79 -9.78
N TYR A 74 -26.37 -14.79 -10.49
CA TYR A 74 -26.90 -16.14 -10.58
C TYR A 74 -25.85 -17.20 -10.21
N PRO A 75 -25.34 -17.19 -8.96
CA PRO A 75 -24.16 -17.97 -8.55
C PRO A 75 -24.44 -19.46 -8.31
N THR A 76 -25.70 -19.92 -8.45
CA THR A 76 -26.08 -21.34 -8.30
C THR A 76 -26.47 -21.92 -9.65
N VAL A 77 -26.35 -23.25 -9.78
CA VAL A 77 -26.76 -23.97 -11.00
C VAL A 77 -28.24 -23.72 -11.32
N ALA A 78 -29.12 -23.73 -10.32
CA ALA A 78 -30.55 -23.49 -10.51
C ALA A 78 -30.85 -22.10 -11.08
N LEU A 79 -30.24 -21.05 -10.51
CA LEU A 79 -30.40 -19.67 -10.98
C LEU A 79 -29.81 -19.48 -12.38
N LEU A 80 -28.66 -20.09 -12.65
CA LEU A 80 -27.99 -19.98 -13.93
C LEU A 80 -28.75 -20.72 -15.04
N ALA A 81 -29.37 -21.86 -14.74
CA ALA A 81 -30.24 -22.57 -15.66
C ALA A 81 -31.48 -21.74 -16.04
N GLU A 82 -32.07 -21.04 -15.07
CA GLU A 82 -33.19 -20.12 -15.31
C GLU A 82 -32.77 -18.94 -16.19
N TYR A 83 -31.62 -18.32 -15.89
CA TYR A 83 -31.05 -17.24 -16.71
C TYR A 83 -30.79 -17.69 -18.16
N ALA A 84 -30.19 -18.87 -18.35
CA ALA A 84 -29.90 -19.45 -19.65
C ALA A 84 -31.17 -19.69 -20.49
N ALA A 85 -32.27 -20.09 -19.85
CA ALA A 85 -33.55 -20.31 -20.52
C ALA A 85 -34.18 -19.01 -21.05
N THR A 86 -33.90 -17.86 -20.43
CA THR A 86 -34.48 -16.56 -20.80
C THR A 86 -33.64 -15.73 -21.78
N ASN A 87 -32.32 -15.92 -21.82
CA ASN A 87 -31.39 -15.00 -22.53
C ASN A 87 -30.59 -15.65 -23.68
N GLY A 88 -31.00 -16.81 -24.19
CA GLY A 88 -30.35 -17.47 -25.33
C GLY A 88 -30.71 -16.82 -26.67
N GLY A 89 -29.89 -15.92 -27.20
CA GLY A 89 -30.17 -15.33 -28.53
C GLY A 89 -29.15 -14.41 -29.19
N GLU A 90 -28.07 -13.96 -28.54
CA GLU A 90 -27.07 -13.07 -29.15
C GLU A 90 -25.77 -13.80 -29.55
N PRO A 91 -25.05 -13.36 -30.59
CA PRO A 91 -23.95 -14.12 -31.18
C PRO A 91 -22.82 -14.35 -30.18
N ALA A 92 -22.35 -15.60 -30.09
CA ALA A 92 -21.20 -16.01 -29.29
C ALA A 92 -19.94 -15.26 -29.73
N ARG A 93 -19.00 -15.04 -28.78
CA ARG A 93 -17.64 -14.59 -29.12
C ARG A 93 -17.07 -15.51 -30.23
N PRO A 94 -16.28 -14.98 -31.19
CA PRO A 94 -15.66 -15.83 -32.21
C PRO A 94 -14.81 -16.92 -31.53
N ALA A 95 -15.06 -18.19 -31.87
CA ALA A 95 -14.31 -19.30 -31.31
C ALA A 95 -12.83 -19.21 -31.73
N LEU A 96 -11.92 -19.52 -30.81
CA LEU A 96 -10.51 -19.63 -31.14
C LEU A 96 -10.22 -20.91 -31.93
N THR A 97 -9.81 -20.74 -33.19
CA THR A 97 -9.34 -21.81 -34.08
C THR A 97 -7.95 -21.50 -34.61
N ALA A 98 -7.28 -22.51 -35.19
CA ALA A 98 -6.08 -22.28 -35.99
C ALA A 98 -6.30 -21.16 -37.03
N GLN A 99 -5.33 -20.25 -37.15
CA GLN A 99 -5.42 -19.05 -38.00
C GLN A 99 -4.49 -19.16 -39.22
N GLU A 100 -4.77 -18.37 -40.26
CA GLU A 100 -3.79 -18.15 -41.33
C GLU A 100 -2.67 -17.25 -40.82
N ARG A 101 -1.45 -17.78 -40.76
CA ARG A 101 -0.31 -17.11 -40.11
C ARG A 101 0.51 -16.32 -41.13
N PRO A 102 0.67 -14.99 -40.97
CA PRO A 102 1.53 -14.19 -41.84
C PRO A 102 3.02 -14.43 -41.53
N GLU A 103 3.88 -14.12 -42.49
CA GLU A 103 5.33 -14.07 -42.31
C GLU A 103 5.84 -12.64 -42.57
N PRO A 104 6.43 -11.96 -41.56
CA PRO A 104 6.72 -12.43 -40.20
C PRO A 104 5.47 -12.53 -39.30
N LEU A 105 5.49 -13.46 -38.34
CA LEU A 105 4.40 -13.67 -37.38
C LEU A 105 4.50 -12.65 -36.23
N PRO A 106 3.48 -11.80 -35.99
CA PRO A 106 3.55 -10.74 -34.99
C PRO A 106 3.46 -11.28 -33.55
N LEU A 107 4.01 -10.52 -32.59
CA LEU A 107 3.82 -10.76 -31.16
C LEU A 107 2.40 -10.39 -30.73
N SER A 108 1.92 -11.01 -29.64
CA SER A 108 0.77 -10.47 -28.91
C SER A 108 1.16 -9.14 -28.24
N ALA A 109 0.17 -8.31 -27.85
CA ALA A 109 0.44 -7.04 -27.16
C ALA A 109 1.29 -7.24 -25.89
N ALA A 110 0.97 -8.27 -25.10
CA ALA A 110 1.68 -8.60 -23.87
C ALA A 110 3.12 -9.07 -24.15
N GLN A 111 3.33 -9.90 -25.18
CA GLN A 111 4.69 -10.29 -25.59
C GLN A 111 5.48 -9.08 -26.08
N GLN A 112 4.86 -8.16 -26.82
CA GLN A 112 5.51 -6.98 -27.36
C GLN A 112 6.03 -6.07 -26.23
N ARG A 113 5.33 -5.98 -25.10
CA ARG A 113 5.81 -5.28 -23.91
C ARG A 113 7.04 -5.93 -23.30
N LEU A 114 7.00 -7.24 -23.06
CA LEU A 114 8.14 -7.93 -22.45
C LEU A 114 9.37 -7.90 -23.37
N TRP A 115 9.16 -8.01 -24.68
CA TRP A 115 10.20 -7.79 -25.67
C TRP A 115 10.77 -6.36 -25.58
N PHE A 116 9.91 -5.34 -25.51
CA PHE A 116 10.37 -3.96 -25.35
C PHE A 116 11.19 -3.74 -24.07
N LEU A 117 10.76 -4.31 -22.94
CA LEU A 117 11.49 -4.21 -21.68
C LEU A 117 12.85 -4.92 -21.75
N ASP A 118 12.90 -6.12 -22.34
CA ASP A 118 14.15 -6.85 -22.58
C ASP A 118 15.14 -6.04 -23.44
N GLN A 119 14.64 -5.35 -24.48
CA GLN A 119 15.48 -4.50 -25.33
C GLN A 119 15.90 -3.18 -24.65
N LEU A 120 15.08 -2.64 -23.74
CA LEU A 120 15.34 -1.37 -23.05
C LEU A 120 16.29 -1.54 -21.87
N GLU A 121 16.06 -2.54 -21.02
CA GLU A 121 16.81 -2.79 -19.78
C GLU A 121 18.00 -3.73 -20.01
N GLY A 122 17.96 -4.50 -21.12
CA GLY A 122 18.87 -5.59 -21.41
C GLY A 122 18.37 -6.93 -20.85
N PRO A 123 18.91 -8.06 -21.35
CA PRO A 123 18.54 -9.39 -20.87
C PRO A 123 18.77 -9.53 -19.36
N SER A 124 17.74 -9.95 -18.62
CA SER A 124 17.80 -10.15 -17.18
C SER A 124 16.94 -11.34 -16.74
N ALA A 125 17.10 -11.78 -15.49
CA ALA A 125 16.30 -12.87 -14.91
C ALA A 125 14.98 -12.38 -14.26
N THR A 126 14.66 -11.09 -14.33
CA THR A 126 13.49 -10.48 -13.69
C THR A 126 12.17 -11.14 -14.13
N TYR A 127 12.13 -11.68 -15.34
CA TYR A 127 10.96 -12.36 -15.93
C TYR A 127 11.13 -13.88 -16.05
N ASN A 128 12.07 -14.47 -15.31
CA ASN A 128 12.15 -15.92 -15.16
C ASN A 128 11.08 -16.41 -14.18
N ILE A 129 10.43 -17.51 -14.53
CA ILE A 129 9.45 -18.23 -13.70
C ILE A 129 10.06 -19.58 -13.34
N PRO A 130 10.71 -19.71 -12.18
CA PRO A 130 11.22 -20.99 -11.70
C PRO A 130 10.12 -21.78 -10.99
N LEU A 131 10.09 -23.08 -11.26
CA LEU A 131 9.17 -24.06 -10.70
C LEU A 131 10.01 -25.22 -10.19
N ALA A 132 10.08 -25.38 -8.88
CA ALA A 132 10.83 -26.46 -8.25
C ALA A 132 9.86 -27.50 -7.70
N VAL A 133 10.12 -28.77 -8.01
CA VAL A 133 9.36 -29.91 -7.53
C VAL A 133 10.35 -30.88 -6.90
N ARG A 134 10.16 -31.18 -5.61
CA ARG A 134 10.91 -32.25 -4.96
C ARG A 134 10.27 -33.58 -5.33
N VAL A 135 11.09 -34.54 -5.70
CA VAL A 135 10.69 -35.85 -6.23
C VAL A 135 11.40 -36.93 -5.44
N ARG A 136 10.62 -37.83 -4.83
CA ARG A 136 11.09 -38.99 -4.06
C ARG A 136 10.62 -40.28 -4.73
N GLY A 137 11.53 -41.18 -5.07
CA GLY A 137 11.22 -42.45 -5.73
C GLY A 137 12.26 -42.91 -6.75
N GLU A 138 11.92 -43.92 -7.56
CA GLU A 138 12.76 -44.38 -8.67
C GLU A 138 12.50 -43.55 -9.92
N LEU A 139 13.31 -42.50 -10.12
CA LEU A 139 13.14 -41.59 -11.25
C LEU A 139 13.90 -42.09 -12.48
N ASP A 140 13.16 -42.48 -13.53
CA ASP A 140 13.75 -42.70 -14.87
C ASP A 140 14.13 -41.37 -15.55
N LEU A 141 15.42 -41.05 -15.52
CA LEU A 141 15.96 -39.81 -16.11
C LEU A 141 15.77 -39.73 -17.63
N SER A 142 15.91 -40.85 -18.34
CA SER A 142 15.79 -40.90 -19.80
C SER A 142 14.35 -40.66 -20.24
N ALA A 143 13.41 -41.26 -19.51
CA ALA A 143 11.98 -41.02 -19.72
C ALA A 143 11.61 -39.56 -19.45
N LEU A 144 12.14 -38.95 -18.39
CA LEU A 144 11.86 -37.55 -18.04
C LEU A 144 12.41 -36.57 -19.07
N GLU A 145 13.64 -36.76 -19.53
CA GLU A 145 14.23 -35.93 -20.60
C GLU A 145 13.43 -36.05 -21.92
N SER A 146 13.01 -37.27 -22.27
CA SER A 146 12.16 -37.50 -23.43
C SER A 146 10.77 -36.86 -23.27
N ALA A 147 10.20 -36.91 -22.06
CA ALA A 147 8.91 -36.32 -21.75
C ALA A 147 8.92 -34.80 -21.91
N PHE A 148 9.96 -34.12 -21.41
CA PHE A 148 10.12 -32.68 -21.64
C PHE A 148 10.22 -32.33 -23.13
N THR A 149 10.96 -33.13 -23.89
CA THR A 149 11.07 -32.95 -25.35
C THR A 149 9.71 -33.11 -26.04
N ASP A 150 8.88 -34.07 -25.63
CA ASP A 150 7.52 -34.24 -26.17
C ASP A 150 6.60 -33.06 -25.82
N VAL A 151 6.66 -32.56 -24.59
CA VAL A 151 5.88 -31.40 -24.12
C VAL A 151 6.26 -30.14 -24.90
N VAL A 152 7.56 -29.85 -25.07
CA VAL A 152 8.04 -28.72 -25.90
C VAL A 152 7.68 -28.89 -27.37
N GLY A 153 7.61 -30.14 -27.87
CA GLY A 153 7.10 -30.42 -29.21
C GLY A 153 5.62 -30.04 -29.38
N ARG A 154 4.77 -30.37 -28.39
CA ARG A 154 3.32 -30.11 -28.40
C ARG A 154 2.99 -28.62 -28.31
N HIS A 155 3.68 -27.88 -27.44
CA HIS A 155 3.40 -26.48 -27.16
C HIS A 155 4.34 -25.56 -27.93
N GLU A 156 3.85 -24.91 -28.99
CA GLU A 156 4.66 -24.03 -29.83
C GLU A 156 5.35 -22.90 -29.05
N SER A 157 4.66 -22.36 -28.04
CA SER A 157 5.17 -21.28 -27.19
C SER A 157 6.54 -21.62 -26.57
N LEU A 158 6.74 -22.87 -26.11
CA LEU A 158 7.98 -23.30 -25.45
C LEU A 158 9.18 -23.44 -26.40
N ARG A 159 8.94 -23.46 -27.71
CA ARG A 159 9.95 -23.51 -28.77
C ARG A 159 9.92 -22.27 -29.67
N THR A 160 9.40 -21.17 -29.15
CA THR A 160 9.33 -19.89 -29.85
C THR A 160 10.46 -18.98 -29.43
N VAL A 161 11.17 -18.40 -30.40
CA VAL A 161 12.17 -17.36 -30.19
C VAL A 161 11.69 -16.05 -30.82
N PHE A 162 12.27 -14.92 -30.41
CA PHE A 162 11.81 -13.58 -30.78
C PHE A 162 12.87 -12.84 -31.59
N GLY A 163 12.43 -11.85 -32.37
CA GLY A 163 13.36 -11.03 -33.15
C GLY A 163 12.71 -9.75 -33.64
N GLN A 164 13.51 -8.93 -34.31
CA GLN A 164 13.08 -7.64 -34.85
C GLN A 164 13.49 -7.52 -36.32
N ALA A 165 12.52 -7.29 -37.20
CA ALA A 165 12.78 -7.17 -38.63
C ALA A 165 13.16 -5.73 -38.98
N GLY A 166 14.30 -5.51 -39.65
CA GLY A 166 14.70 -4.18 -40.17
C GLY A 166 15.80 -3.42 -39.40
N GLY A 167 16.47 -4.05 -38.41
CA GLY A 167 17.56 -3.44 -37.63
C GLY A 167 17.11 -2.97 -36.23
N GLN A 168 18.06 -2.46 -35.44
CA GLN A 168 17.84 -2.11 -34.02
C GLN A 168 16.88 -0.92 -33.80
N ASP A 169 16.67 -0.04 -34.80
CA ASP A 169 15.77 1.11 -34.68
C ASP A 169 14.57 0.99 -35.62
N GLY A 170 13.36 0.83 -35.05
CA GLY A 170 12.08 0.97 -35.77
C GLY A 170 11.55 -0.28 -36.48
N GLY A 171 12.21 -1.44 -36.33
CA GLY A 171 11.77 -2.71 -36.89
C GLY A 171 10.56 -3.34 -36.19
N GLN A 172 9.71 -4.08 -36.93
CA GLN A 172 8.58 -4.79 -36.35
C GLN A 172 9.07 -6.06 -35.61
N ALA A 173 8.74 -6.18 -34.32
CA ALA A 173 9.02 -7.38 -33.53
C ALA A 173 8.18 -8.55 -34.05
N TYR A 174 8.79 -9.74 -34.10
CA TYR A 174 8.14 -10.97 -34.57
C TYR A 174 8.55 -12.17 -33.72
N GLN A 175 7.69 -13.20 -33.74
CA GLN A 175 7.94 -14.49 -33.12
C GLN A 175 8.28 -15.51 -34.20
N ARG A 176 9.22 -16.41 -33.90
CA ARG A 176 9.66 -17.49 -34.78
C ARG A 176 9.53 -18.80 -34.03
N VAL A 177 8.54 -19.58 -34.43
CA VAL A 177 8.29 -20.91 -33.89
C VAL A 177 9.28 -21.91 -34.52
N LEU A 178 10.16 -22.53 -33.72
CA LEU A 178 11.13 -23.50 -34.22
C LEU A 178 10.45 -24.86 -34.50
N PRO A 179 10.84 -25.62 -35.55
CA PRO A 179 10.25 -26.94 -35.83
C PRO A 179 10.40 -27.93 -34.66
N ALA A 180 9.36 -28.71 -34.39
CA ALA A 180 9.33 -29.63 -33.24
C ALA A 180 10.40 -30.74 -33.30
N ASP A 181 10.74 -31.21 -34.50
CA ASP A 181 11.77 -32.22 -34.74
C ASP A 181 13.20 -31.68 -34.56
N GLY A 182 13.38 -30.36 -34.66
CA GLY A 182 14.65 -29.66 -34.46
C GLY A 182 14.97 -29.33 -33.00
N VAL A 183 14.07 -29.63 -32.05
CA VAL A 183 14.21 -29.22 -30.63
C VAL A 183 14.37 -30.44 -29.72
N ARG A 184 15.33 -30.35 -28.80
CA ARG A 184 15.58 -31.31 -27.72
C ARG A 184 15.80 -30.56 -26.41
N VAL A 185 15.11 -30.99 -25.36
CA VAL A 185 15.32 -30.46 -24.02
C VAL A 185 16.32 -31.36 -23.32
N GLY A 186 17.45 -30.81 -22.90
CA GLY A 186 18.40 -31.52 -22.04
C GLY A 186 17.97 -31.46 -20.58
N LEU A 187 18.28 -32.52 -19.82
CA LEU A 187 18.07 -32.56 -18.36
C LEU A 187 19.40 -32.80 -17.61
N PRO A 188 20.25 -31.77 -17.46
CA PRO A 188 21.51 -31.92 -16.73
C PRO A 188 21.26 -32.25 -15.26
N VAL A 189 22.00 -33.22 -14.72
CA VAL A 189 21.94 -33.61 -13.32
C VAL A 189 23.11 -33.00 -12.55
N THR A 190 22.82 -32.33 -11.44
CA THR A 190 23.83 -31.72 -10.55
C THR A 190 23.72 -32.32 -9.15
N PRO A 191 24.79 -32.88 -8.56
CA PRO A 191 24.77 -33.31 -7.16
C PRO A 191 24.50 -32.13 -6.22
N ALA A 192 23.67 -32.34 -5.22
CA ALA A 192 23.30 -31.35 -4.21
C ALA A 192 23.14 -32.00 -2.83
N THR A 193 23.07 -31.16 -1.79
CA THR A 193 22.72 -31.52 -0.42
C THR A 193 21.58 -30.63 0.04
N GLU A 194 20.89 -30.97 1.13
CA GLU A 194 19.84 -30.10 1.71
C GLU A 194 20.36 -28.67 2.00
N GLU A 195 21.62 -28.56 2.42
CA GLU A 195 22.24 -27.26 2.71
C GLU A 195 22.57 -26.44 1.45
N THR A 196 22.79 -27.09 0.31
CA THR A 196 23.25 -26.44 -0.93
C THR A 196 22.16 -26.26 -1.98
N VAL A 197 21.10 -27.07 -1.93
CA VAL A 197 20.04 -27.09 -2.96
C VAL A 197 19.37 -25.73 -3.12
N GLY A 198 19.08 -25.01 -2.04
CA GLY A 198 18.47 -23.68 -2.10
C GLY A 198 19.32 -22.65 -2.85
N ALA A 199 20.64 -22.65 -2.62
CA ALA A 199 21.56 -21.75 -3.32
C ALA A 199 21.70 -22.13 -4.81
N LEU A 200 21.71 -23.42 -5.13
CA LEU A 200 21.76 -23.94 -6.50
C LEU A 200 20.49 -23.60 -7.29
N LEU A 201 19.31 -23.76 -6.67
CA LEU A 201 18.03 -23.38 -7.25
C LEU A 201 18.00 -21.89 -7.57
N THR A 202 18.45 -21.06 -6.63
CA THR A 202 18.54 -19.59 -6.82
C THR A 202 19.44 -19.25 -8.01
N ALA A 203 20.67 -19.80 -8.03
CA ALA A 203 21.64 -19.52 -9.09
C ALA A 203 21.16 -19.95 -10.48
N GLU A 204 20.47 -21.09 -10.60
CA GLU A 204 19.92 -21.54 -11.87
C GLU A 204 18.70 -20.71 -12.30
N SER A 205 17.86 -20.30 -11.34
CA SER A 205 16.70 -19.43 -11.58
C SER A 205 17.09 -18.04 -12.08
N GLU A 206 18.24 -17.54 -11.63
CA GLU A 206 18.81 -16.24 -12.03
C GLU A 206 19.58 -16.28 -13.37
N ARG A 207 19.68 -17.44 -14.02
CA ARG A 207 20.37 -17.54 -15.31
C ARG A 207 19.54 -16.87 -16.41
N ILE A 208 20.14 -15.95 -17.14
CA ILE A 208 19.48 -15.15 -18.19
C ILE A 208 19.11 -16.05 -19.39
N PHE A 209 18.03 -15.69 -20.10
CA PHE A 209 17.68 -16.22 -21.42
C PHE A 209 18.00 -15.17 -22.48
N ASP A 210 18.67 -15.54 -23.57
CA ASP A 210 18.69 -14.75 -24.79
C ASP A 210 17.46 -15.09 -25.64
N LEU A 211 16.43 -14.24 -25.59
CA LEU A 211 15.16 -14.46 -26.28
C LEU A 211 15.29 -14.59 -27.81
N THR A 212 16.43 -14.21 -28.40
CA THR A 212 16.67 -14.30 -29.85
C THR A 212 17.12 -15.69 -30.32
N SER A 213 17.70 -16.48 -29.41
CA SER A 213 18.44 -17.69 -29.76
C SER A 213 18.19 -18.86 -28.80
N ASP A 214 18.00 -18.59 -27.51
CA ASP A 214 17.71 -19.61 -26.51
C ASP A 214 16.25 -20.06 -26.60
N LEU A 215 16.01 -21.34 -26.32
CA LEU A 215 14.66 -21.78 -25.96
C LEU A 215 14.29 -21.08 -24.63
N PRO A 216 13.15 -20.37 -24.55
CA PRO A 216 12.71 -19.69 -23.32
C PRO A 216 12.15 -20.68 -22.28
N PHE A 217 12.73 -21.87 -22.23
CA PHE A 217 12.39 -23.02 -21.39
C PHE A 217 13.65 -23.82 -21.10
N ARG A 218 13.93 -24.13 -19.82
CA ARG A 218 15.04 -25.02 -19.40
C ARG A 218 14.59 -25.90 -18.24
N ALA A 219 15.15 -27.11 -18.17
CA ALA A 219 14.97 -28.04 -17.07
C ALA A 219 16.33 -28.48 -16.52
N ARG A 220 16.42 -28.67 -15.20
CA ARG A 220 17.61 -29.14 -14.50
C ARG A 220 17.20 -30.00 -13.30
N LEU A 221 17.96 -31.05 -13.03
CA LEU A 221 17.71 -31.93 -11.90
C LEU A 221 18.85 -31.82 -10.88
N PHE A 222 18.51 -31.65 -9.61
CA PHE A 222 19.45 -31.65 -8.50
C PHE A 222 19.29 -32.97 -7.74
N ALA A 223 20.37 -33.76 -7.61
CA ALA A 223 20.33 -35.06 -6.94
C ALA A 223 20.82 -34.94 -5.50
N LEU A 224 19.92 -35.16 -4.53
CA LEU A 224 20.21 -35.16 -3.10
C LEU A 224 20.58 -36.56 -2.59
N GLY A 225 20.14 -37.59 -3.31
CA GLY A 225 20.49 -38.98 -3.08
C GLY A 225 20.12 -39.88 -4.27
N GLU A 226 20.12 -41.19 -4.08
CA GLU A 226 19.77 -42.17 -5.14
C GLU A 226 18.28 -42.14 -5.51
N ARG A 227 17.41 -41.70 -4.60
CA ARG A 227 15.95 -41.69 -4.75
C ARG A 227 15.31 -40.35 -4.38
N GLU A 228 16.11 -39.31 -4.24
CA GLU A 228 15.65 -37.98 -3.87
C GLU A 228 16.29 -36.93 -4.75
N HIS A 229 15.44 -36.16 -5.41
CA HIS A 229 15.82 -35.16 -6.39
C HIS A 229 14.97 -33.90 -6.22
N VAL A 230 15.49 -32.77 -6.68
CA VAL A 230 14.71 -31.56 -6.92
C VAL A 230 14.78 -31.24 -8.41
N LEU A 231 13.63 -31.28 -9.07
CA LEU A 231 13.45 -30.89 -10.46
C LEU A 231 13.16 -29.40 -10.53
N LEU A 232 14.01 -28.64 -11.21
CA LEU A 232 13.79 -27.23 -11.50
C LEU A 232 13.44 -27.06 -12.98
N VAL A 233 12.30 -26.44 -13.25
CA VAL A 233 11.89 -25.97 -14.57
C VAL A 233 11.89 -24.45 -14.53
N VAL A 234 12.58 -23.80 -15.47
CA VAL A 234 12.60 -22.35 -15.59
C VAL A 234 12.07 -21.96 -16.96
N MET A 235 11.05 -21.11 -17.00
CA MET A 235 10.49 -20.57 -18.23
C MET A 235 10.56 -19.05 -18.22
N HIS A 236 10.70 -18.42 -19.39
CA HIS A 236 10.54 -16.98 -19.48
C HIS A 236 9.06 -16.60 -19.51
N HIS A 237 8.70 -15.49 -18.86
CA HIS A 237 7.31 -15.03 -18.77
C HIS A 237 6.70 -14.66 -20.15
N ILE A 238 7.53 -14.42 -21.16
CA ILE A 238 7.08 -14.12 -22.54
C ILE A 238 6.42 -15.32 -23.25
N VAL A 239 6.66 -16.55 -22.76
CA VAL A 239 6.09 -17.79 -23.33
C VAL A 239 5.19 -18.54 -22.37
N SER A 240 5.04 -18.06 -21.14
CA SER A 240 4.34 -18.77 -20.07
C SER A 240 3.79 -17.80 -19.02
N ASP A 241 2.82 -18.27 -18.24
CA ASP A 241 2.25 -17.58 -17.10
C ASP A 241 1.93 -18.56 -15.96
N GLY A 242 1.47 -18.05 -14.81
CA GLY A 242 1.09 -18.91 -13.68
C GLY A 242 0.03 -19.95 -14.03
N TRP A 243 -0.85 -19.67 -14.98
CA TRP A 243 -1.87 -20.61 -15.45
C TRP A 243 -1.36 -21.67 -16.42
N SER A 244 -0.20 -21.44 -17.04
CA SER A 244 0.47 -22.42 -17.89
C SER A 244 1.03 -23.59 -17.09
N TYR A 245 1.14 -23.46 -15.76
CA TYR A 245 1.76 -24.48 -14.93
C TYR A 245 0.94 -25.77 -14.86
N GLN A 246 -0.38 -25.66 -14.72
CA GLN A 246 -1.28 -26.81 -14.70
C GLN A 246 -1.23 -27.65 -16.00
N PRO A 247 -1.42 -27.08 -17.22
CA PRO A 247 -1.28 -27.86 -18.45
C PRO A 247 0.14 -28.38 -18.66
N LEU A 248 1.17 -27.63 -18.28
CA LEU A 248 2.57 -28.09 -18.35
C LEU A 248 2.79 -29.36 -17.51
N MET A 249 2.40 -29.34 -16.23
CA MET A 249 2.60 -30.48 -15.32
C MET A 249 1.72 -31.67 -15.70
N ARG A 250 0.47 -31.45 -16.15
CA ARG A 250 -0.41 -32.50 -16.67
C ARG A 250 0.20 -33.22 -17.86
N ASP A 251 0.68 -32.46 -18.85
CA ASP A 251 1.25 -33.01 -20.07
C ASP A 251 2.60 -33.69 -19.79
N LEU A 252 3.41 -33.13 -18.89
CA LEU A 252 4.66 -33.74 -18.42
C LEU A 252 4.40 -35.07 -17.70
N SER A 253 3.41 -35.13 -16.81
CA SER A 253 3.01 -36.35 -16.09
C SER A 253 2.58 -37.46 -17.05
N THR A 254 1.77 -37.09 -18.06
CA THR A 254 1.31 -38.01 -19.10
C THR A 254 2.46 -38.50 -19.97
N ALA A 255 3.33 -37.60 -20.43
CA ALA A 255 4.47 -37.94 -21.26
C ALA A 255 5.46 -38.83 -20.49
N TYR A 256 5.77 -38.49 -19.24
CA TYR A 256 6.66 -39.26 -18.38
C TYR A 256 6.15 -40.67 -18.17
N THR A 257 4.90 -40.83 -17.73
CA THR A 257 4.28 -42.13 -17.49
C THR A 257 4.30 -43.03 -18.73
N THR A 258 4.08 -42.43 -19.91
CA THR A 258 4.11 -43.16 -21.19
C THR A 258 5.54 -43.55 -21.58
N ARG A 259 6.49 -42.63 -21.41
CA ARG A 259 7.91 -42.84 -21.74
C ARG A 259 8.58 -43.87 -20.83
N SER A 260 8.23 -43.91 -19.55
CA SER A 260 8.71 -44.94 -18.61
C SER A 260 8.26 -46.36 -19.00
N ARG A 261 7.23 -46.49 -19.84
CA ARG A 261 6.79 -47.78 -20.42
C ARG A 261 7.45 -48.08 -21.78
N GLY A 262 8.33 -47.19 -22.27
CA GLY A 262 8.97 -47.31 -23.58
C GLY A 262 8.11 -46.85 -24.76
N GLU A 263 6.97 -46.21 -24.49
CA GLU A 263 6.01 -45.76 -25.51
C GLU A 263 6.15 -44.25 -25.78
N ARG A 264 5.52 -43.75 -26.85
CA ARG A 264 5.40 -42.31 -27.12
C ARG A 264 4.02 -41.81 -26.74
N PRO A 265 3.90 -40.62 -26.15
CA PRO A 265 2.60 -40.01 -25.90
C PRO A 265 1.81 -39.88 -27.21
N SER A 266 0.53 -40.27 -27.18
CA SER A 266 -0.44 -40.04 -28.24
C SER A 266 -1.49 -39.09 -27.71
N TRP A 267 -1.44 -37.83 -28.16
CA TRP A 267 -2.32 -36.77 -27.68
C TRP A 267 -3.20 -36.27 -28.82
N GLU A 268 -4.44 -35.89 -28.51
CA GLU A 268 -5.25 -35.14 -29.45
C GLU A 268 -4.54 -33.80 -29.78
N PRO A 269 -4.53 -33.40 -31.06
CA PRO A 269 -3.98 -32.10 -31.44
C PRO A 269 -4.68 -30.96 -30.71
N LEU A 270 -3.92 -29.96 -30.29
CA LEU A 270 -4.48 -28.74 -29.70
C LEU A 270 -5.28 -27.97 -30.76
N THR A 271 -6.46 -27.46 -30.40
CA THR A 271 -7.38 -26.72 -31.29
C THR A 271 -6.75 -25.49 -31.94
N ALA A 272 -5.86 -24.83 -31.20
CA ALA A 272 -5.11 -23.65 -31.60
C ALA A 272 -3.79 -23.60 -30.82
N GLN A 273 -2.84 -22.79 -31.26
CA GLN A 273 -1.59 -22.52 -30.56
C GLN A 273 -1.51 -21.04 -30.15
N TYR A 274 -0.51 -20.68 -29.34
CA TYR A 274 -0.34 -19.29 -28.87
C TYR A 274 -0.23 -18.28 -30.03
N ALA A 275 0.43 -18.66 -31.13
CA ALA A 275 0.51 -17.85 -32.34
C ALA A 275 -0.88 -17.50 -32.92
N ASP A 276 -1.81 -18.46 -32.88
CA ASP A 276 -3.18 -18.28 -33.37
C ASP A 276 -3.97 -17.37 -32.41
N TYR A 277 -3.76 -17.50 -31.10
CA TYR A 277 -4.32 -16.60 -30.10
C TYR A 277 -3.88 -15.14 -30.33
N ALA A 278 -2.60 -14.90 -30.64
CA ALA A 278 -2.10 -13.54 -30.87
C ALA A 278 -2.82 -12.84 -32.03
N LEU A 279 -3.16 -13.59 -33.09
CA LEU A 279 -3.92 -13.08 -34.23
C LEU A 279 -5.42 -12.91 -33.89
N TRP A 280 -6.03 -13.95 -33.32
CA TRP A 280 -7.44 -13.95 -32.92
C TRP A 280 -7.76 -12.82 -31.93
N HIS A 281 -6.90 -12.58 -30.94
CA HIS A 281 -7.11 -11.55 -29.93
C HIS A 281 -7.09 -10.14 -30.53
N ARG A 282 -6.25 -9.92 -31.54
CA ARG A 282 -6.23 -8.64 -32.28
C ARG A 282 -7.54 -8.44 -33.05
N ASP A 283 -8.03 -9.47 -33.71
CA ASP A 283 -9.25 -9.40 -34.49
C ASP A 283 -10.49 -9.27 -33.58
N LEU A 284 -10.47 -9.89 -32.39
CA LEU A 284 -11.50 -9.74 -31.35
C LEU A 284 -11.68 -8.28 -30.90
N LEU A 285 -10.56 -7.56 -30.72
CA LEU A 285 -10.61 -6.15 -30.32
C LEU A 285 -11.15 -5.25 -31.45
N GLY A 286 -11.00 -5.66 -32.71
CA GLY A 286 -11.41 -4.91 -33.88
C GLY A 286 -10.44 -3.77 -34.24
N ASP A 287 -10.82 -2.97 -35.23
CA ASP A 287 -10.01 -1.84 -35.70
C ASP A 287 -10.00 -0.71 -34.64
N PRO A 288 -8.82 -0.29 -34.14
CA PRO A 288 -8.73 0.86 -33.22
C PRO A 288 -9.27 2.18 -33.80
N ALA A 289 -9.37 2.31 -35.13
CA ALA A 289 -9.96 3.48 -35.78
C ALA A 289 -11.50 3.43 -35.85
N ASP A 290 -12.11 2.30 -35.49
CA ASP A 290 -13.56 2.15 -35.36
C ASP A 290 -13.97 2.33 -33.89
N ASP A 291 -14.64 3.45 -33.59
CA ASP A 291 -15.20 3.75 -32.26
C ASP A 291 -16.22 2.69 -31.80
N GLY A 292 -16.80 1.94 -32.75
CA GLY A 292 -17.69 0.81 -32.52
C GLY A 292 -16.99 -0.52 -32.28
N SER A 293 -15.65 -0.57 -32.27
CA SER A 293 -14.90 -1.78 -31.97
C SER A 293 -14.97 -2.15 -30.47
N VAL A 294 -14.68 -3.41 -30.14
CA VAL A 294 -14.63 -3.85 -28.73
C VAL A 294 -13.50 -3.14 -28.00
N GLY A 295 -12.33 -3.02 -28.65
CA GLY A 295 -11.16 -2.35 -28.11
C GLY A 295 -11.40 -0.88 -27.81
N ALA A 296 -12.03 -0.13 -28.73
CA ALA A 296 -12.32 1.30 -28.53
C ALA A 296 -13.28 1.52 -27.34
N ARG A 297 -14.38 0.75 -27.25
CA ARG A 297 -15.32 0.84 -26.12
C ARG A 297 -14.67 0.52 -24.77
N GLN A 298 -13.84 -0.53 -24.72
CA GLN A 298 -13.14 -0.88 -23.48
C GLN A 298 -12.09 0.18 -23.11
N LEU A 299 -11.38 0.74 -24.09
CA LEU A 299 -10.44 1.84 -23.86
C LEU A 299 -11.13 3.08 -23.30
N ASP A 300 -12.30 3.45 -23.84
CA ASP A 300 -13.09 4.58 -23.34
C ASP A 300 -13.55 4.40 -21.90
N PHE A 301 -13.94 3.18 -21.52
CA PHE A 301 -14.23 2.85 -20.12
C PHE A 301 -13.00 3.11 -19.24
N TRP A 302 -11.85 2.53 -19.61
CA TRP A 302 -10.64 2.66 -18.80
C TRP A 302 -10.12 4.09 -18.70
N LYS A 303 -10.20 4.89 -19.77
CA LYS A 303 -9.87 6.31 -19.75
C LYS A 303 -10.72 7.10 -18.76
N LYS A 304 -12.01 6.79 -18.63
CA LYS A 304 -12.91 7.43 -17.66
C LYS A 304 -12.63 6.95 -16.25
N THR A 305 -12.47 5.64 -16.05
CA THR A 305 -12.24 5.02 -14.74
C THR A 305 -10.92 5.46 -14.11
N LEU A 306 -9.87 5.63 -14.92
CA LEU A 306 -8.53 6.00 -14.49
C LEU A 306 -8.22 7.50 -14.70
N ALA A 307 -9.25 8.32 -14.95
CA ALA A 307 -9.09 9.77 -15.01
C ALA A 307 -8.58 10.31 -13.67
N ASP A 308 -7.62 11.24 -13.71
CA ASP A 308 -7.03 11.87 -12.52
C ASP A 308 -6.39 10.87 -11.54
N LEU A 309 -5.98 9.68 -12.03
CA LEU A 309 -5.27 8.71 -11.20
C LEU A 309 -3.93 9.29 -10.74
N PRO A 310 -3.57 9.16 -9.46
CA PRO A 310 -2.26 9.63 -8.98
C PRO A 310 -1.13 8.90 -9.70
N GLU A 311 -0.12 9.65 -10.16
CA GLU A 311 1.06 9.08 -10.83
C GLU A 311 1.93 8.22 -9.90
N GLU A 312 1.87 8.51 -8.60
CA GLU A 312 2.58 7.81 -7.54
C GLU A 312 1.74 7.82 -6.26
N VAL A 313 1.44 6.64 -5.73
CA VAL A 313 0.77 6.49 -4.44
C VAL A 313 1.78 6.78 -3.32
N THR A 314 1.38 7.55 -2.30
CA THR A 314 2.22 7.85 -1.14
C THR A 314 2.25 6.64 -0.19
N LEU A 315 2.97 5.60 -0.55
CA LEU A 315 3.09 4.40 0.29
C LEU A 315 3.96 4.66 1.54
N PRO A 316 3.73 3.93 2.65
CA PRO A 316 4.49 4.07 3.90
C PRO A 316 5.90 3.46 3.81
N ALA A 317 6.70 3.90 2.84
CA ALA A 317 8.09 3.48 2.67
C ALA A 317 8.97 4.04 3.80
N VAL A 318 9.92 3.22 4.28
CA VAL A 318 10.89 3.64 5.31
C VAL A 318 12.15 4.27 4.71
N ARG A 319 12.29 4.24 3.38
CA ARG A 319 13.38 4.84 2.61
C ARG A 319 12.86 5.72 1.50
N GLN A 320 13.69 6.67 1.06
CA GLN A 320 13.40 7.46 -0.13
C GLN A 320 13.54 6.61 -1.39
N ARG A 321 12.61 6.77 -2.33
CA ARG A 321 12.64 6.07 -3.62
C ARG A 321 13.90 6.47 -4.42
N PRO A 322 14.65 5.50 -4.97
CA PRO A 322 15.78 5.78 -5.87
C PRO A 322 15.30 6.30 -7.24
N ALA A 323 16.20 6.90 -8.02
CA ALA A 323 15.87 7.39 -9.37
C ALA A 323 15.57 6.27 -10.38
N ALA A 324 16.05 5.05 -10.12
CA ALA A 324 15.76 3.84 -10.87
C ALA A 324 15.60 2.67 -9.89
N ALA A 325 14.62 1.80 -10.13
CA ALA A 325 14.39 0.63 -9.30
C ALA A 325 15.49 -0.41 -9.53
N SER A 326 16.04 -0.99 -8.47
CA SER A 326 16.99 -2.10 -8.60
C SER A 326 16.33 -3.44 -8.90
N TYR A 327 14.99 -3.49 -8.79
CA TYR A 327 14.17 -4.70 -8.78
C TYR A 327 14.56 -5.72 -7.71
N ARG A 328 15.36 -5.36 -6.69
CA ARG A 328 15.74 -6.27 -5.61
C ARG A 328 14.61 -6.40 -4.60
N GLY A 329 14.14 -7.62 -4.40
CA GLY A 329 13.04 -7.97 -3.52
C GLY A 329 13.41 -8.90 -2.38
N ALA A 330 12.54 -8.92 -1.38
CA ALA A 330 12.45 -9.96 -0.37
C ALA A 330 10.96 -10.24 -0.09
N THR A 331 10.68 -11.34 0.62
CA THR A 331 9.32 -11.75 0.96
C THR A 331 9.18 -11.96 2.46
N HIS A 332 7.98 -11.73 2.97
CA HIS A 332 7.57 -12.07 4.33
C HIS A 332 6.16 -12.67 4.29
N THR A 333 5.93 -13.76 5.01
CA THR A 333 4.64 -14.47 5.02
C THR A 333 4.04 -14.45 6.42
N VAL A 334 2.77 -14.04 6.51
CA VAL A 334 1.96 -14.12 7.72
C VAL A 334 0.80 -15.08 7.52
N HIS A 335 0.37 -15.75 8.59
CA HIS A 335 -0.72 -16.71 8.55
C HIS A 335 -1.99 -16.12 9.16
N CYS A 336 -3.08 -16.14 8.40
CA CYS A 336 -4.42 -15.84 8.87
C CYS A 336 -5.11 -17.16 9.29
N PRO A 337 -5.55 -17.28 10.56
CA PRO A 337 -6.16 -18.48 11.09
C PRO A 337 -7.43 -18.94 10.35
N GLN A 338 -7.73 -20.23 10.44
CA GLN A 338 -8.86 -20.87 9.78
C GLN A 338 -10.24 -20.27 10.15
N ASP A 339 -10.44 -19.89 11.41
CA ASP A 339 -11.70 -19.29 11.89
C ASP A 339 -11.92 -17.91 11.27
N VAL A 340 -10.88 -17.08 11.18
CA VAL A 340 -10.93 -15.80 10.49
C VAL A 340 -11.18 -16.01 9.00
N HIS A 341 -10.49 -16.94 8.33
CA HIS A 341 -10.75 -17.27 6.93
C HIS A 341 -12.21 -17.70 6.70
N THR A 342 -12.76 -18.57 7.57
CA THR A 342 -14.16 -18.99 7.49
C THR A 342 -15.11 -17.80 7.58
N ALA A 343 -14.89 -16.90 8.55
CA ALA A 343 -15.71 -15.72 8.73
C ALA A 343 -15.59 -14.72 7.57
N LEU A 344 -14.40 -14.58 6.96
CA LEU A 344 -14.18 -13.76 5.76
C LEU A 344 -14.96 -14.32 4.56
N ALA A 345 -14.96 -15.64 4.38
CA ALA A 345 -15.72 -16.30 3.32
C ALA A 345 -17.23 -16.11 3.51
N ASP A 346 -17.73 -16.20 4.75
CA ASP A 346 -19.13 -15.91 5.07
C ASP A 346 -19.49 -14.44 4.81
N LEU A 347 -18.65 -13.49 5.24
CA LEU A 347 -18.85 -12.06 4.99
C LEU A 347 -18.87 -11.74 3.48
N ALA A 348 -17.98 -12.37 2.71
CA ALA A 348 -17.96 -12.25 1.26
C ALA A 348 -19.29 -12.73 0.66
N ARG A 349 -19.74 -13.94 1.04
CA ARG A 349 -21.00 -14.53 0.58
C ARG A 349 -22.22 -13.67 0.94
N GLU A 350 -22.33 -13.21 2.18
CA GLU A 350 -23.41 -12.32 2.64
C GLU A 350 -23.46 -11.00 1.88
N SER A 351 -22.30 -10.51 1.43
CA SER A 351 -22.17 -9.27 0.68
C SER A 351 -22.24 -9.48 -0.85
N GLY A 352 -22.45 -10.72 -1.32
CA GLY A 352 -22.39 -11.07 -2.74
C GLY A 352 -21.05 -10.75 -3.38
N ALA A 353 -19.96 -10.83 -2.62
CA ALA A 353 -18.58 -10.56 -3.00
C ALA A 353 -17.76 -11.85 -2.95
N SER A 354 -16.51 -11.81 -3.42
CA SER A 354 -15.55 -12.93 -3.30
C SER A 354 -14.48 -12.64 -2.24
N VAL A 355 -13.78 -13.67 -1.77
CA VAL A 355 -12.63 -13.51 -0.85
C VAL A 355 -11.55 -12.61 -1.44
N PHE A 356 -11.39 -12.59 -2.77
CA PHE A 356 -10.51 -11.65 -3.46
C PHE A 356 -10.90 -10.18 -3.22
N MET A 357 -12.20 -9.87 -3.32
CA MET A 357 -12.71 -8.52 -3.05
C MET A 357 -12.52 -8.13 -1.58
N VAL A 358 -12.60 -9.11 -0.66
CA VAL A 358 -12.27 -8.92 0.76
C VAL A 358 -10.79 -8.60 0.95
N ALA A 359 -9.90 -9.33 0.29
CA ALA A 359 -8.46 -9.05 0.31
C ALA A 359 -8.15 -7.65 -0.25
N GLN A 360 -8.79 -7.25 -1.35
CA GLN A 360 -8.67 -5.90 -1.92
C GLN A 360 -9.12 -4.82 -0.95
N ALA A 361 -10.31 -4.95 -0.37
CA ALA A 361 -10.81 -4.00 0.62
C ALA A 361 -9.86 -3.89 1.83
N ALA A 362 -9.33 -5.01 2.31
CA ALA A 362 -8.40 -5.05 3.44
C ALA A 362 -7.05 -4.37 3.10
N VAL A 363 -6.45 -4.68 1.95
CA VAL A 363 -5.19 -4.05 1.52
C VAL A 363 -5.37 -2.55 1.29
N SER A 364 -6.42 -2.13 0.59
CA SER A 364 -6.70 -0.70 0.38
C SER A 364 -6.93 0.06 1.69
N THR A 365 -7.64 -0.56 2.64
CA THR A 365 -7.86 0.00 3.98
C THR A 365 -6.54 0.13 4.75
N LEU A 366 -5.72 -0.92 4.77
CA LEU A 366 -4.41 -0.91 5.43
C LEU A 366 -3.52 0.21 4.89
N LEU A 367 -3.42 0.33 3.57
CA LEU A 367 -2.58 1.32 2.91
C LEU A 367 -3.08 2.74 3.19
N SER A 368 -4.39 2.97 3.08
CA SER A 368 -5.01 4.27 3.37
C SER A 368 -4.73 4.71 4.80
N ARG A 369 -4.95 3.81 5.77
CA ARG A 369 -4.68 4.08 7.19
C ARG A 369 -3.20 4.19 7.54
N SER A 370 -2.33 3.76 6.64
CA SER A 370 -0.88 3.96 6.73
C SER A 370 -0.39 5.23 6.03
N GLY A 371 -1.29 6.06 5.49
CA GLY A 371 -0.96 7.36 4.89
C GLY A 371 -1.01 7.41 3.37
N ALA A 372 -1.48 6.35 2.69
CA ALA A 372 -1.55 6.30 1.22
C ALA A 372 -2.65 7.16 0.58
N GLY A 373 -3.44 7.88 1.39
CA GLY A 373 -4.58 8.66 0.92
C GLY A 373 -5.85 7.82 0.79
N HIS A 374 -6.83 8.31 0.04
CA HIS A 374 -8.16 7.68 -0.07
C HIS A 374 -8.46 7.05 -1.42
N ASP A 375 -7.59 7.22 -2.41
CA ASP A 375 -7.75 6.69 -3.76
C ASP A 375 -6.60 5.72 -4.06
N ILE A 376 -6.89 4.42 -3.96
CA ILE A 376 -5.87 3.37 -3.95
C ILE A 376 -5.96 2.52 -5.22
N PRO A 377 -5.09 2.73 -6.22
CA PRO A 377 -4.96 1.84 -7.37
C PRO A 377 -4.16 0.59 -7.00
N LEU A 378 -4.77 -0.58 -7.19
CA LEU A 378 -4.10 -1.86 -7.11
C LEU A 378 -4.01 -2.49 -8.50
N GLY A 379 -2.86 -3.08 -8.84
CA GLY A 379 -2.77 -4.01 -9.95
C GLY A 379 -3.34 -5.36 -9.55
N SER A 380 -4.00 -6.05 -10.46
CA SER A 380 -4.34 -7.47 -10.27
C SER A 380 -4.25 -8.25 -11.58
N PRO A 381 -3.57 -9.41 -11.60
CA PRO A 381 -3.47 -10.22 -12.79
C PRO A 381 -4.77 -11.02 -12.98
N ILE A 382 -5.18 -11.14 -14.24
CA ILE A 382 -6.25 -12.04 -14.67
C ILE A 382 -5.68 -13.08 -15.62
N ALA A 383 -6.29 -14.25 -15.71
CA ALA A 383 -5.77 -15.33 -16.57
C ALA A 383 -5.71 -14.96 -18.06
N GLY A 384 -6.58 -14.07 -18.54
CA GLY A 384 -6.71 -13.73 -19.96
C GLY A 384 -7.16 -14.90 -20.86
N ARG A 385 -7.60 -16.01 -20.26
CA ARG A 385 -8.09 -17.21 -20.96
C ARG A 385 -9.60 -17.15 -21.14
N THR A 386 -10.05 -16.28 -22.04
CA THR A 386 -11.47 -15.98 -22.25
C THR A 386 -12.18 -16.93 -23.23
N ASP A 387 -11.44 -17.88 -23.81
CA ASP A 387 -11.93 -18.96 -24.67
C ASP A 387 -11.44 -20.32 -24.11
N GLN A 388 -12.29 -21.35 -24.15
CA GLN A 388 -11.98 -22.67 -23.61
C GLN A 388 -10.78 -23.35 -24.29
N ALA A 389 -10.53 -23.08 -25.57
CA ALA A 389 -9.37 -23.64 -26.28
C ALA A 389 -8.03 -23.19 -25.67
N LEU A 390 -8.04 -22.11 -24.87
CA LEU A 390 -6.88 -21.63 -24.16
C LEU A 390 -6.57 -22.42 -22.89
N ASP A 391 -7.53 -23.12 -22.27
CA ASP A 391 -7.32 -23.81 -20.98
C ASP A 391 -6.16 -24.82 -21.03
N GLU A 392 -5.92 -25.42 -22.19
CA GLU A 392 -4.92 -26.47 -22.36
C GLU A 392 -3.53 -25.96 -22.80
N LEU A 393 -3.38 -24.68 -23.08
CA LEU A 393 -2.18 -24.14 -23.71
C LEU A 393 -1.14 -23.64 -22.69
N VAL A 394 0.12 -23.88 -22.98
CA VAL A 394 1.23 -23.12 -22.39
C VAL A 394 1.45 -21.86 -23.22
N GLY A 395 1.41 -20.70 -22.58
CA GLY A 395 1.48 -19.40 -23.26
C GLY A 395 1.38 -18.22 -22.30
N PHE A 396 1.69 -17.01 -22.76
CA PHE A 396 1.57 -15.79 -21.95
C PHE A 396 0.22 -15.09 -22.19
N PHE A 397 -0.80 -15.47 -21.44
CA PHE A 397 -2.17 -14.95 -21.60
C PHE A 397 -2.53 -13.91 -20.56
N VAL A 398 -1.82 -13.88 -19.43
CA VAL A 398 -2.11 -12.97 -18.33
C VAL A 398 -2.22 -11.53 -18.81
N ASN A 399 -3.31 -10.89 -18.42
CA ASN A 399 -3.51 -9.46 -18.52
C ASN A 399 -3.57 -8.87 -17.12
N THR A 400 -3.37 -7.56 -16.99
CA THR A 400 -3.39 -6.87 -15.69
C THR A 400 -4.48 -5.81 -15.68
N LEU A 401 -5.31 -5.82 -14.65
CA LEU A 401 -6.33 -4.80 -14.42
C LEU A 401 -5.86 -3.82 -13.35
N VAL A 402 -6.27 -2.55 -13.48
CA VAL A 402 -6.07 -1.53 -12.46
C VAL A 402 -7.37 -1.38 -11.67
N LEU A 403 -7.38 -1.89 -10.45
CA LEU A 403 -8.51 -1.89 -9.54
C LEU A 403 -8.40 -0.67 -8.62
N ARG A 404 -9.09 0.41 -8.99
CA ARG A 404 -9.09 1.69 -8.29
C ARG A 404 -10.12 1.66 -7.16
N THR A 405 -9.65 1.69 -5.92
CA THR A 405 -10.51 1.58 -4.73
C THR A 405 -10.60 2.93 -4.02
N ASP A 406 -11.82 3.47 -3.94
CA ASP A 406 -12.13 4.71 -3.21
C ASP A 406 -12.58 4.41 -1.77
N VAL A 407 -11.72 4.77 -0.82
CA VAL A 407 -11.96 4.63 0.62
C VAL A 407 -12.33 5.98 1.29
N SER A 408 -12.73 6.98 0.50
CA SER A 408 -13.16 8.28 1.02
C SER A 408 -14.46 8.17 1.84
N GLY A 409 -14.56 9.05 2.85
CA GLY A 409 -15.72 9.15 3.74
C GLY A 409 -15.71 8.16 4.91
N ASP A 410 -14.60 7.46 5.14
CA ASP A 410 -14.45 6.46 6.22
C ASP A 410 -15.58 5.41 6.24
N PRO A 411 -15.84 4.70 5.12
CA PRO A 411 -16.88 3.70 5.04
C PRO A 411 -16.66 2.56 6.04
N SER A 412 -17.74 1.88 6.39
CA SER A 412 -17.65 0.55 7.01
C SER A 412 -17.02 -0.46 6.06
N PHE A 413 -16.52 -1.58 6.58
CA PHE A 413 -15.94 -2.63 5.75
C PHE A 413 -16.97 -3.20 4.75
N ARG A 414 -18.23 -3.35 5.17
CA ARG A 414 -19.32 -3.83 4.30
C ARG A 414 -19.66 -2.86 3.17
N GLU A 415 -19.67 -1.56 3.45
CA GLU A 415 -19.86 -0.53 2.41
C GLU A 415 -18.70 -0.54 1.41
N LEU A 416 -17.46 -0.67 1.90
CA LEU A 416 -16.29 -0.76 1.05
C LEU A 416 -16.32 -2.01 0.16
N LEU A 417 -16.72 -3.17 0.69
CA LEU A 417 -16.90 -4.39 -0.11
C LEU A 417 -17.90 -4.19 -1.24
N THR A 418 -18.98 -3.44 -0.99
CA THR A 418 -19.97 -3.13 -2.02
C THR A 418 -19.34 -2.30 -3.14
N ARG A 419 -18.56 -1.26 -2.80
CA ARG A 419 -17.83 -0.44 -3.77
C ARG A 419 -16.81 -1.26 -4.57
N VAL A 420 -15.99 -2.05 -3.88
CA VAL A 420 -14.99 -2.93 -4.49
C VAL A 420 -15.66 -3.90 -5.47
N ARG A 421 -16.76 -4.55 -5.07
CA ARG A 421 -17.50 -5.44 -5.95
C ARG A 421 -17.97 -4.75 -7.22
N GLU A 422 -18.52 -3.54 -7.12
CA GLU A 422 -18.99 -2.79 -8.29
C GLU A 422 -17.85 -2.43 -9.25
N THR A 423 -16.72 -1.96 -8.70
CA THR A 423 -15.51 -1.64 -9.45
C THR A 423 -14.95 -2.87 -10.15
N ASP A 424 -14.77 -3.98 -9.43
CA ASP A 424 -14.17 -5.20 -9.95
C ASP A 424 -15.04 -5.83 -11.05
N LEU A 425 -16.36 -5.89 -10.85
CA LEU A 425 -17.28 -6.38 -11.88
C LEU A 425 -17.26 -5.52 -13.14
N ALA A 426 -17.08 -4.19 -13.00
CA ALA A 426 -16.93 -3.31 -14.14
C ALA A 426 -15.57 -3.52 -14.83
N ALA A 427 -14.48 -3.67 -14.07
CA ALA A 427 -13.15 -3.97 -14.58
C ALA A 427 -13.13 -5.28 -15.38
N TRP A 428 -13.69 -6.37 -14.85
CA TRP A 428 -13.74 -7.66 -15.54
C TRP A 428 -14.62 -7.64 -16.80
N ALA A 429 -15.63 -6.78 -16.88
CA ALA A 429 -16.42 -6.61 -18.11
C ALA A 429 -15.61 -5.99 -19.26
N HIS A 430 -14.49 -5.32 -18.95
CA HIS A 430 -13.60 -4.65 -19.91
C HIS A 430 -12.18 -5.24 -19.87
N GLN A 431 -12.08 -6.55 -19.61
CA GLN A 431 -10.82 -7.24 -19.38
C GLN A 431 -10.03 -7.64 -20.63
N ASP A 432 -10.65 -7.55 -21.81
CA ASP A 432 -10.05 -7.99 -23.07
C ASP A 432 -9.02 -6.97 -23.58
N LEU A 433 -9.12 -5.69 -23.19
CA LEU A 433 -8.12 -4.68 -23.53
C LEU A 433 -6.77 -4.97 -22.84
N PRO A 434 -5.66 -5.15 -23.59
CA PRO A 434 -4.35 -5.37 -22.99
C PRO A 434 -3.89 -4.17 -22.16
N PHE A 435 -3.32 -4.44 -20.98
CA PHE A 435 -2.74 -3.41 -20.10
C PHE A 435 -1.76 -2.49 -20.84
N ASP A 436 -0.95 -3.03 -21.74
CA ASP A 436 0.06 -2.24 -22.46
C ASP A 436 -0.56 -1.23 -23.43
N ARG A 437 -1.69 -1.58 -24.06
CA ARG A 437 -2.46 -0.65 -24.88
C ARG A 437 -3.09 0.45 -24.03
N LEU A 438 -3.51 0.11 -22.82
CA LEU A 438 -4.02 1.09 -21.87
C LEU A 438 -2.93 2.08 -21.43
N VAL A 439 -1.73 1.59 -21.08
CA VAL A 439 -0.58 2.45 -20.73
C VAL A 439 -0.18 3.34 -21.91
N GLU A 440 -0.11 2.79 -23.12
CA GLU A 440 0.18 3.55 -24.35
C GLU A 440 -0.83 4.69 -24.56
N ALA A 441 -2.12 4.40 -24.38
CA ALA A 441 -3.20 5.35 -24.61
C ALA A 441 -3.35 6.42 -23.51
N LEU A 442 -3.07 6.09 -22.25
CA LEU A 442 -3.05 7.05 -21.14
C LEU A 442 -1.78 7.89 -21.12
N ASN A 443 -0.68 7.36 -21.65
CA ASN A 443 0.63 7.99 -21.72
C ASN A 443 1.06 8.68 -20.39
N PRO A 444 1.09 7.94 -19.27
CA PRO A 444 1.51 8.49 -17.99
C PRO A 444 3.00 8.86 -18.00
N ASP A 445 3.42 9.69 -17.05
CA ASP A 445 4.82 10.07 -16.86
C ASP A 445 5.72 8.83 -16.71
N ARG A 446 6.69 8.71 -17.62
CA ARG A 446 7.61 7.58 -17.65
C ARG A 446 8.65 7.71 -16.55
N SER A 447 8.75 6.68 -15.72
CA SER A 447 9.74 6.59 -14.65
C SER A 447 10.43 5.24 -14.66
N ALA A 448 11.74 5.23 -14.46
CA ALA A 448 12.51 3.99 -14.23
C ALA A 448 12.42 3.53 -12.77
N ALA A 449 11.80 4.31 -11.89
CA ALA A 449 11.76 4.08 -10.45
C ALA A 449 10.49 3.36 -9.95
N ARG A 450 9.46 3.24 -10.80
CA ARG A 450 8.16 2.69 -10.41
C ARG A 450 7.40 2.15 -11.60
N HIS A 451 6.49 1.22 -11.33
CA HIS A 451 5.55 0.72 -12.32
C HIS A 451 4.49 1.79 -12.66
N PRO A 452 4.05 1.93 -13.93
CA PRO A 452 3.01 2.87 -14.31
C PRO A 452 1.64 2.51 -13.73
N LEU A 453 0.81 3.52 -13.46
CA LEU A 453 -0.58 3.43 -12.99
C LEU A 453 -0.79 2.86 -11.57
N PHE A 454 0.05 1.96 -11.09
CA PHE A 454 -0.03 1.41 -9.72
C PHE A 454 1.33 0.90 -9.24
N GLN A 455 1.52 0.87 -7.92
CA GLN A 455 2.75 0.39 -7.28
C GLN A 455 2.53 -0.83 -6.37
N VAL A 456 1.27 -1.20 -6.15
CA VAL A 456 0.89 -2.35 -5.32
C VAL A 456 0.15 -3.36 -6.18
N MET A 457 0.59 -4.61 -6.11
CA MET A 457 -0.06 -5.75 -6.79
C MET A 457 -0.81 -6.60 -5.77
N LEU A 458 -1.99 -7.10 -6.15
CA LEU A 458 -2.80 -8.01 -5.35
C LEU A 458 -3.10 -9.29 -6.13
N THR A 459 -2.80 -10.44 -5.51
CA THR A 459 -3.12 -11.76 -6.06
C THR A 459 -3.83 -12.63 -5.03
N LEU A 460 -4.69 -13.53 -5.51
CA LEU A 460 -5.28 -14.60 -4.71
C LEU A 460 -5.26 -15.91 -5.51
N THR A 461 -4.73 -16.97 -4.90
CA THR A 461 -4.63 -18.31 -5.50
C THR A 461 -4.98 -19.39 -4.47
N ASP A 462 -5.21 -20.61 -4.95
CA ASP A 462 -5.16 -21.80 -4.09
C ASP A 462 -3.71 -22.02 -3.61
N ALA A 463 -3.53 -22.52 -2.39
CA ALA A 463 -2.22 -22.91 -1.88
C ALA A 463 -1.66 -24.16 -2.58
N ALA A 464 -2.52 -25.04 -3.10
CA ALA A 464 -2.09 -26.26 -3.79
C ALA A 464 -1.48 -25.94 -5.17
N THR A 465 -0.19 -26.26 -5.31
CA THR A 465 0.59 -26.06 -6.54
C THR A 465 0.67 -27.39 -7.31
N PRO A 466 0.21 -27.48 -8.58
CA PRO A 466 0.22 -28.72 -9.36
C PRO A 466 1.62 -29.35 -9.47
N THR A 467 1.79 -30.64 -9.16
CA THR A 467 3.10 -31.32 -9.25
C THR A 467 3.14 -32.38 -10.36
N LEU A 468 4.32 -32.96 -10.58
CA LEU A 468 4.49 -34.15 -11.42
C LEU A 468 3.78 -35.35 -10.77
N VAL A 469 2.81 -35.95 -11.47
CA VAL A 469 2.09 -37.13 -10.99
C VAL A 469 2.55 -38.36 -11.77
N ALA A 470 3.14 -39.33 -11.09
CA ALA A 470 3.57 -40.58 -11.71
C ALA A 470 3.55 -41.73 -10.68
N ASP A 471 3.19 -42.93 -11.15
CA ASP A 471 3.12 -44.11 -10.30
C ASP A 471 4.48 -44.40 -9.65
N GLY A 472 4.53 -44.44 -8.31
CA GLY A 472 5.74 -44.74 -7.55
C GLY A 472 6.66 -43.54 -7.27
N LEU A 473 6.26 -42.32 -7.67
CA LEU A 473 6.92 -41.08 -7.26
C LEU A 473 6.04 -40.31 -6.27
N ASP A 474 6.64 -39.87 -5.18
CA ASP A 474 6.08 -38.89 -4.25
C ASP A 474 6.64 -37.51 -4.60
N THR A 475 5.76 -36.54 -4.86
CA THR A 475 6.15 -35.22 -5.35
C THR A 475 5.50 -34.11 -4.56
N GLU A 476 6.29 -33.09 -4.23
CA GLU A 476 5.82 -31.90 -3.54
C GLU A 476 6.42 -30.64 -4.17
N SER A 477 5.68 -29.54 -4.11
CA SER A 477 6.21 -28.25 -4.55
C SER A 477 7.33 -27.82 -3.61
N GLU A 478 8.47 -27.43 -4.18
CA GLU A 478 9.62 -26.94 -3.42
C GLU A 478 9.67 -25.41 -3.51
N PHE A 479 9.92 -24.75 -2.38
CA PHE A 479 9.99 -23.29 -2.34
C PHE A 479 11.27 -22.77 -3.03
N THR A 480 11.12 -21.75 -3.88
CA THR A 480 12.23 -21.05 -4.53
C THR A 480 12.32 -19.61 -4.03
N TRP A 481 13.47 -19.25 -3.46
CA TRP A 481 13.73 -17.87 -3.07
C TRP A 481 14.02 -17.03 -4.31
N LEU A 482 13.09 -16.15 -4.67
CA LEU A 482 13.35 -15.09 -5.65
C LEU A 482 13.79 -13.82 -4.92
N ARG A 483 14.87 -13.19 -5.41
CA ARG A 483 15.39 -11.91 -4.89
C ARG A 483 14.90 -10.72 -5.70
N PHE A 484 13.75 -10.86 -6.37
CA PHE A 484 13.21 -9.85 -7.26
C PHE A 484 11.88 -9.29 -6.73
N ALA A 485 11.65 -8.00 -6.91
CA ALA A 485 10.38 -7.34 -6.67
C ALA A 485 10.05 -6.46 -7.89
N LYS A 486 8.97 -6.81 -8.60
CA LYS A 486 8.53 -6.09 -9.81
C LYS A 486 7.73 -4.83 -9.48
N PHE A 487 7.16 -4.80 -8.28
CA PHE A 487 6.34 -3.73 -7.74
C PHE A 487 6.93 -3.31 -6.39
N ASP A 488 6.47 -2.18 -5.86
CA ASP A 488 6.91 -1.74 -4.53
C ASP A 488 6.47 -2.74 -3.46
N LEU A 489 5.23 -3.23 -3.59
CA LEU A 489 4.63 -4.26 -2.76
C LEU A 489 3.77 -5.20 -3.62
N THR A 490 3.85 -6.50 -3.38
CA THR A 490 2.89 -7.49 -3.88
C THR A 490 2.29 -8.24 -2.70
N PHE A 491 0.98 -8.16 -2.53
CA PHE A 491 0.23 -8.97 -1.56
C PHE A 491 -0.34 -10.20 -2.26
N SER A 492 0.13 -11.38 -1.86
CA SER A 492 -0.31 -12.66 -2.42
C SER A 492 -1.01 -13.49 -1.35
N PHE A 493 -2.31 -13.69 -1.52
CA PHE A 493 -3.14 -14.51 -0.65
C PHE A 493 -3.22 -15.93 -1.20
N ALA A 494 -2.78 -16.92 -0.42
CA ALA A 494 -2.90 -18.34 -0.74
C ALA A 494 -3.97 -18.96 0.16
N GLU A 495 -5.05 -19.44 -0.43
CA GLU A 495 -6.13 -20.12 0.29
C GLU A 495 -5.78 -21.58 0.57
N HIS A 496 -5.76 -21.95 1.85
CA HIS A 496 -5.77 -23.36 2.23
C HIS A 496 -7.20 -23.84 2.28
N ARG A 497 -7.48 -25.00 1.67
CA ARG A 497 -8.80 -25.64 1.71
C ARG A 497 -8.69 -27.12 2.03
N ALA A 498 -9.70 -27.65 2.70
CA ALA A 498 -9.86 -29.09 2.86
C ALA A 498 -10.39 -29.73 1.56
N GLU A 499 -10.32 -31.06 1.43
CA GLU A 499 -10.83 -31.81 0.26
C GLU A 499 -12.32 -31.55 -0.04
N ASP A 500 -13.09 -31.15 0.97
CA ASP A 500 -14.51 -30.81 0.84
C ASP A 500 -14.75 -29.31 0.55
N GLY A 501 -13.70 -28.56 0.22
CA GLY A 501 -13.74 -27.14 -0.17
C GLY A 501 -13.80 -26.15 0.99
N ARG A 502 -13.89 -26.63 2.25
CA ARG A 502 -13.98 -25.74 3.42
C ARG A 502 -12.69 -24.92 3.64
N PRO A 503 -12.80 -23.64 4.05
CA PRO A 503 -11.66 -22.81 4.44
C PRO A 503 -10.75 -23.48 5.49
N GLY A 504 -9.44 -23.44 5.26
CA GLY A 504 -8.37 -24.02 6.08
C GLY A 504 -7.35 -23.00 6.62
N GLY A 505 -7.60 -21.70 6.43
CA GLY A 505 -6.65 -20.61 6.71
C GLY A 505 -6.16 -19.91 5.44
N LEU A 506 -5.47 -18.77 5.58
CA LEU A 506 -4.85 -18.04 4.47
C LEU A 506 -3.38 -17.79 4.79
N ASP A 507 -2.49 -18.04 3.84
CA ASP A 507 -1.14 -17.49 3.91
C ASP A 507 -1.09 -16.20 3.10
N ILE A 508 -0.56 -15.13 3.69
CA ILE A 508 -0.42 -13.84 3.04
C ILE A 508 1.07 -13.55 2.90
N THR A 509 1.58 -13.68 1.67
CA THR A 509 2.96 -13.37 1.34
C THR A 509 3.05 -11.93 0.81
N ILE A 510 3.87 -11.12 1.47
CA ILE A 510 4.19 -9.75 1.06
C ILE A 510 5.59 -9.77 0.42
N GLU A 511 5.65 -9.65 -0.90
CA GLU A 511 6.88 -9.34 -1.62
C GLU A 511 7.08 -7.82 -1.59
N TYR A 512 8.30 -7.36 -1.32
CA TYR A 512 8.59 -5.94 -1.19
C TYR A 512 9.93 -5.54 -1.80
N ALA A 513 9.97 -4.34 -2.39
CA ALA A 513 11.19 -3.75 -2.89
C ALA A 513 12.10 -3.31 -1.73
N THR A 514 13.29 -3.92 -1.65
CA THR A 514 14.28 -3.63 -0.59
C THR A 514 14.87 -2.22 -0.68
N ASP A 515 14.72 -1.56 -1.83
CA ASP A 515 15.05 -0.14 -1.99
C ASP A 515 14.16 0.77 -1.12
N LEU A 516 12.94 0.32 -0.79
CA LEU A 516 11.92 1.12 -0.11
C LEU A 516 11.62 0.63 1.32
N TYR A 517 11.67 -0.69 1.55
CA TYR A 517 11.22 -1.30 2.79
C TYR A 517 12.29 -2.18 3.46
N ASP A 518 12.26 -2.26 4.79
CA ASP A 518 12.99 -3.26 5.56
C ASP A 518 12.08 -4.35 6.10
N ALA A 519 12.68 -5.45 6.56
CA ALA A 519 11.94 -6.58 7.09
C ALA A 519 11.04 -6.20 8.29
N PRO A 520 11.51 -5.44 9.31
CA PRO A 520 10.65 -5.06 10.44
C PRO A 520 9.41 -4.25 10.03
N ALA A 521 9.52 -3.34 9.07
CA ALA A 521 8.36 -2.59 8.58
C ALA A 521 7.32 -3.47 7.89
N ILE A 522 7.77 -4.47 7.12
CA ILE A 522 6.88 -5.40 6.40
C ILE A 522 6.28 -6.43 7.34
N GLU A 523 7.04 -6.93 8.32
CA GLU A 523 6.53 -7.77 9.41
C GLU A 523 5.37 -7.07 10.13
N ALA A 524 5.57 -5.83 10.56
CA ALA A 524 4.52 -5.03 11.19
C ALA A 524 3.32 -4.79 10.25
N THR A 525 3.55 -4.64 8.95
CA THR A 525 2.50 -4.49 7.93
C THR A 525 1.65 -5.76 7.82
N GLY A 526 2.28 -6.93 7.79
CA GLY A 526 1.60 -8.23 7.78
C GLY A 526 0.77 -8.46 9.04
N ASP A 527 1.33 -8.19 10.22
CA ASP A 527 0.61 -8.32 11.49
C ASP A 527 -0.61 -7.39 11.57
N ARG A 528 -0.47 -6.15 11.09
CA ARG A 528 -1.58 -5.18 11.00
C ARG A 528 -2.67 -5.64 10.04
N LEU A 529 -2.30 -6.24 8.91
CA LEU A 529 -3.25 -6.80 7.94
C LEU A 529 -4.07 -7.94 8.55
N VAL A 530 -3.44 -8.87 9.27
CA VAL A 530 -4.15 -9.96 9.95
C VAL A 530 -5.09 -9.43 11.03
N ARG A 531 -4.67 -8.44 11.82
CA ARG A 531 -5.54 -7.77 12.80
C ARG A 531 -6.72 -7.06 12.15
N LEU A 532 -6.48 -6.37 11.04
CA LEU A 532 -7.53 -5.70 10.26
C LEU A 532 -8.56 -6.70 9.73
N LEU A 533 -8.12 -7.84 9.18
CA LEU A 533 -9.02 -8.89 8.70
C LEU A 533 -9.87 -9.46 9.85
N ALA A 534 -9.28 -9.71 11.01
CA ALA A 534 -10.01 -10.15 12.20
C ALA A 534 -11.01 -9.09 12.71
N GLY A 535 -10.63 -7.81 12.70
CA GLY A 535 -11.51 -6.70 13.05
C GLY A 535 -12.67 -6.53 12.08
N ALA A 536 -12.41 -6.69 10.78
CA ALA A 536 -13.40 -6.56 9.71
C ALA A 536 -14.52 -7.60 9.82
N VAL A 537 -14.22 -8.84 10.23
CA VAL A 537 -15.25 -9.86 10.46
C VAL A 537 -15.94 -9.72 11.81
N ALA A 538 -15.27 -9.17 12.82
CA ALA A 538 -15.85 -8.98 14.15
C ALA A 538 -16.87 -7.82 14.19
N ALA A 539 -16.63 -6.76 13.41
CA ALA A 539 -17.48 -5.58 13.34
C ALA A 539 -17.54 -4.99 11.92
N PRO A 540 -18.17 -5.68 10.96
CA PRO A 540 -18.15 -5.30 9.54
C PRO A 540 -18.84 -3.96 9.21
N ASP A 541 -19.73 -3.51 10.10
CA ASP A 541 -20.49 -2.28 9.94
C ASP A 541 -19.84 -1.09 10.69
N LEU A 542 -18.69 -1.29 11.36
CA LEU A 542 -17.91 -0.23 11.97
C LEU A 542 -17.10 0.52 10.90
N PRO A 543 -17.03 1.87 10.92
CA PRO A 543 -16.08 2.63 10.10
C PRO A 543 -14.66 2.10 10.25
N PHE A 544 -13.94 1.88 9.15
CA PHE A 544 -12.63 1.23 9.24
C PHE A 544 -11.59 2.12 9.97
N GLY A 545 -11.80 3.43 10.04
CA GLY A 545 -11.02 4.37 10.86
C GLY A 545 -11.03 4.04 12.35
N GLU A 546 -12.09 3.37 12.83
CA GLU A 546 -12.25 2.95 14.23
C GLU A 546 -11.70 1.54 14.52
N VAL A 547 -11.41 0.73 13.49
CA VAL A 547 -10.85 -0.61 13.67
C VAL A 547 -9.43 -0.51 14.25
N GLU A 548 -9.11 -1.23 15.33
CA GLU A 548 -7.77 -1.14 15.93
C GLU A 548 -6.72 -1.80 15.02
N LEU A 549 -5.75 -1.01 14.56
CA LEU A 549 -4.63 -1.49 13.74
C LEU A 549 -3.39 -1.78 14.59
N LEU A 550 -3.19 -1.03 15.66
CA LEU A 550 -2.00 -1.13 16.47
C LEU A 550 -2.09 -2.33 17.41
N SER A 551 -0.97 -3.03 17.59
CA SER A 551 -0.86 -4.02 18.66
C SER A 551 -1.00 -3.33 20.01
N PRO A 552 -1.40 -4.08 21.06
CA PRO A 552 -1.34 -3.58 22.43
C PRO A 552 0.05 -3.05 22.82
N GLY A 553 1.13 -3.64 22.29
CA GLY A 553 2.50 -3.19 22.50
C GLY A 553 2.82 -1.85 21.82
N GLU A 554 2.44 -1.68 20.55
CA GLU A 554 2.59 -0.41 19.83
C GLU A 554 1.78 0.70 20.50
N ARG A 555 0.54 0.38 20.92
CA ARG A 555 -0.32 1.32 21.65
C ARG A 555 0.30 1.73 22.99
N GLY A 556 0.82 0.78 23.76
CA GLY A 556 1.53 1.05 25.01
C GLY A 556 2.78 1.91 24.79
N LEU A 557 3.55 1.66 23.73
CA LEU A 557 4.71 2.48 23.37
C LEU A 557 4.32 3.94 23.12
N LEU A 558 3.23 4.19 22.37
CA LEU A 558 2.77 5.55 22.10
C LEU A 558 2.25 6.26 23.36
N LEU A 559 1.40 5.58 24.13
CA LEU A 559 0.71 6.17 25.28
C LEU A 559 1.60 6.34 26.51
N GLU A 560 2.55 5.43 26.72
CA GLU A 560 3.36 5.39 27.94
C GLU A 560 4.85 5.63 27.65
N GLY A 561 5.37 5.01 26.59
CA GLY A 561 6.80 5.07 26.26
C GLY A 561 7.25 6.42 25.68
N TRP A 562 6.50 6.95 24.72
CA TRP A 562 6.85 8.19 24.01
C TRP A 562 6.21 9.44 24.61
N SER A 563 5.03 9.31 25.21
CA SER A 563 4.33 10.45 25.83
C SER A 563 4.97 10.93 27.13
N GLY A 564 5.89 10.15 27.72
CA GLY A 564 6.59 10.50 28.96
C GLY A 564 5.70 10.44 30.21
N ALA A 565 6.29 10.72 31.37
CA ALA A 565 5.55 10.76 32.63
C ALA A 565 4.78 12.09 32.76
N ALA A 566 3.52 12.04 33.18
CA ALA A 566 2.78 13.23 33.56
C ALA A 566 3.45 13.90 34.77
N THR A 567 3.91 15.14 34.60
CA THR A 567 4.46 15.98 35.67
C THR A 567 3.36 16.82 36.32
N GLY A 568 3.48 17.08 37.63
CA GLY A 568 2.59 18.02 38.30
C GLY A 568 2.88 19.45 37.85
N VAL A 569 1.84 20.24 37.59
CA VAL A 569 1.98 21.64 37.15
C VAL A 569 1.68 22.58 38.32
N PRO A 570 2.47 23.66 38.53
CA PRO A 570 2.14 24.68 39.53
C PRO A 570 0.75 25.29 39.29
N ASP A 571 0.01 25.50 40.38
CA ASP A 571 -1.31 26.17 40.38
C ASP A 571 -1.23 27.68 40.65
N GLN A 572 -0.02 28.24 40.58
CA GLN A 572 0.25 29.67 40.76
C GLN A 572 0.45 30.39 39.42
N GLY A 573 0.18 31.70 39.42
CA GLY A 573 0.54 32.59 38.31
C GLY A 573 2.05 32.85 38.25
N LEU A 574 2.54 33.25 37.07
CA LEU A 574 3.98 33.53 36.88
C LEU A 574 4.51 34.65 37.79
N ALA A 575 3.70 35.66 38.11
CA ALA A 575 4.07 36.74 39.03
C ALA A 575 4.36 36.20 40.44
N GLU A 576 3.50 35.32 40.95
CA GLU A 576 3.64 34.68 42.26
C GLU A 576 4.85 33.74 42.28
N LEU A 577 5.04 32.93 41.23
CA LEU A 577 6.19 32.03 41.11
C LEU A 577 7.51 32.81 41.07
N PHE A 578 7.56 33.92 40.34
CA PHE A 578 8.73 34.80 40.30
C PHE A 578 9.00 35.43 41.68
N ALA A 579 7.97 35.97 42.34
CA ALA A 579 8.10 36.56 43.67
C ALA A 579 8.59 35.52 44.70
N ALA A 580 8.10 34.29 44.64
CA ALA A 580 8.55 33.19 45.49
C ALA A 580 10.03 32.82 45.23
N GLN A 581 10.48 32.82 43.97
CA GLN A 581 11.91 32.65 43.65
C GLN A 581 12.73 33.83 44.18
N ALA A 582 12.27 35.06 43.99
CA ALA A 582 12.98 36.25 44.44
C ALA A 582 13.13 36.28 45.97
N ALA A 583 12.13 35.84 46.71
CA ALA A 583 12.22 35.67 48.16
C ALA A 583 13.20 34.55 48.57
N ARG A 584 13.31 33.48 47.78
CA ARG A 584 14.20 32.34 48.04
C ARG A 584 15.68 32.65 47.80
N THR A 585 16.00 33.43 46.77
CA THR A 585 17.39 33.78 46.39
C THR A 585 17.54 35.27 46.08
N PRO A 586 17.32 36.16 47.04
CA PRO A 586 17.15 37.58 46.77
C PRO A 586 18.42 38.28 46.27
N ASP A 587 19.60 37.80 46.69
CA ASP A 587 20.90 38.41 46.36
C ASP A 587 21.57 37.73 45.15
N ALA A 588 20.93 36.73 44.53
CA ALA A 588 21.41 36.13 43.28
C ALA A 588 21.12 37.06 42.10
N ILE A 589 21.98 37.06 41.09
CA ILE A 589 21.81 37.88 39.88
C ILE A 589 20.68 37.31 39.01
N ALA A 590 19.63 38.10 38.79
CA ALA A 590 18.48 37.72 37.98
C ALA A 590 18.60 38.16 36.53
N VAL A 591 19.21 39.32 36.28
CA VAL A 591 19.41 39.85 34.93
C VAL A 591 20.75 40.57 34.78
N VAL A 592 21.39 40.38 33.64
CA VAL A 592 22.57 41.11 33.19
C VAL A 592 22.22 41.77 31.85
N ALA A 593 22.38 43.07 31.75
CA ALA A 593 22.14 43.84 30.53
C ALA A 593 23.17 44.97 30.46
N ASP A 594 23.91 45.05 29.35
CA ASP A 594 25.03 45.98 29.18
C ASP A 594 26.03 45.91 30.35
N ASP A 595 26.25 47.02 31.06
CA ASP A 595 27.12 47.14 32.23
C ASP A 595 26.38 47.00 33.58
N ARG A 596 25.09 46.62 33.55
CA ARG A 596 24.23 46.51 34.72
C ARG A 596 23.90 45.07 35.06
N GLU A 597 24.03 44.73 36.34
CA GLU A 597 23.54 43.48 36.92
C GLU A 597 22.49 43.83 37.98
N LEU A 598 21.32 43.19 37.90
CA LEU A 598 20.29 43.30 38.94
C LEU A 598 20.12 41.96 39.64
N THR A 599 20.12 42.01 40.96
CA THR A 599 19.70 40.88 41.80
C THR A 599 18.20 40.60 41.65
N TYR A 600 17.74 39.41 42.05
CA TYR A 600 16.30 39.10 42.11
C TYR A 600 15.52 40.13 42.92
N ARG A 601 16.07 40.59 44.05
CA ARG A 601 15.46 41.63 44.89
C ARG A 601 15.31 42.96 44.16
N GLU A 602 16.34 43.39 43.44
CA GLU A 602 16.34 44.66 42.71
C GLU A 602 15.42 44.62 41.48
N LEU A 603 15.43 43.51 40.74
CA LEU A 603 14.54 43.29 39.61
C LEU A 603 13.07 43.26 40.06
N ASP A 604 12.76 42.53 41.13
CA ASP A 604 11.40 42.45 41.67
C ASP A 604 10.90 43.83 42.13
N ALA A 605 11.71 44.57 42.89
CA ALA A 605 11.34 45.91 43.35
C ALA A 605 11.13 46.90 42.20
N LEU A 606 11.93 46.82 41.14
CA LEU A 606 11.78 47.67 39.95
C LEU A 606 10.54 47.29 39.12
N ALA A 607 10.27 45.99 38.98
CA ALA A 607 9.06 45.49 38.32
C ALA A 607 7.80 45.86 39.11
N ASN A 608 7.83 45.81 40.45
CA ASN A 608 6.73 46.22 41.32
C ASN A 608 6.42 47.71 41.17
N ARG A 609 7.45 48.58 41.20
CA ARG A 609 7.28 50.03 40.96
C ARG A 609 6.64 50.33 39.60
N THR A 610 7.06 49.59 38.57
CA THR A 610 6.52 49.70 37.22
C THR A 610 5.09 49.17 37.15
N ALA A 611 4.79 48.04 37.78
CA ALA A 611 3.46 47.45 37.83
C ALA A 611 2.45 48.36 38.53
N HIS A 612 2.79 48.96 39.67
CA HIS A 612 1.94 49.95 40.35
C HIS A 612 1.64 51.16 39.48
N HIS A 613 2.63 51.65 38.71
CA HIS A 613 2.41 52.71 37.74
C HIS A 613 1.42 52.27 36.65
N LEU A 614 1.62 51.09 36.05
CA LEU A 614 0.72 50.53 35.04
C LEU A 614 -0.71 50.35 35.57
N ILE A 615 -0.86 49.87 36.81
CA ILE A 615 -2.17 49.73 37.48
C ILE A 615 -2.85 51.09 37.64
N ALA A 616 -2.10 52.12 38.05
CA ALA A 616 -2.63 53.48 38.13
C ALA A 616 -3.07 54.06 36.77
N GLN A 617 -2.52 53.55 35.67
CA GLN A 617 -2.93 53.89 34.29
C GLN A 617 -4.07 53.00 33.75
N GLY A 618 -4.59 52.06 34.55
CA GLY A 618 -5.71 51.20 34.18
C GLY A 618 -5.33 49.82 33.62
N VAL A 619 -4.05 49.43 33.68
CA VAL A 619 -3.62 48.05 33.36
C VAL A 619 -4.00 47.13 34.52
N GLY A 620 -4.66 46.02 34.21
CA GLY A 620 -5.08 45.04 35.21
C GLY A 620 -5.52 43.71 34.58
N PRO A 621 -6.09 42.78 35.36
CA PRO A 621 -6.66 41.54 34.85
C PRO A 621 -7.61 41.76 33.68
N GLY A 622 -7.39 40.98 32.61
CA GLY A 622 -8.11 41.14 31.35
C GLY A 622 -7.54 42.21 30.43
N SER A 623 -6.58 43.05 30.83
CA SER A 623 -5.90 43.97 29.90
C SER A 623 -5.01 43.20 28.91
N ARG A 624 -5.01 43.65 27.65
CA ARG A 624 -4.10 43.19 26.60
C ARG A 624 -3.15 44.32 26.25
N VAL A 625 -1.88 44.14 26.58
CA VAL A 625 -0.86 45.19 26.56
C VAL A 625 0.14 44.88 25.46
N ALA A 626 0.16 45.68 24.40
CA ALA A 626 1.18 45.54 23.37
C ALA A 626 2.53 46.07 23.86
N LEU A 627 3.60 45.32 23.60
CA LEU A 627 4.98 45.72 23.90
C LEU A 627 5.70 46.00 22.58
N LEU A 628 5.88 47.27 22.24
CA LEU A 628 6.64 47.70 21.07
C LEU A 628 7.97 48.28 21.55
N GLN A 629 8.91 47.39 21.86
CA GLN A 629 10.22 47.72 22.41
C GLN A 629 11.29 46.82 21.81
N GLU A 630 12.51 47.33 21.70
CA GLU A 630 13.67 46.49 21.43
C GLU A 630 14.14 45.79 22.70
N ARG A 631 14.90 44.70 22.54
CA ARG A 631 15.47 43.98 23.68
C ARG A 631 16.33 44.93 24.50
N SER A 632 15.99 45.05 25.77
CA SER A 632 16.68 45.91 26.71
C SER A 632 16.31 45.51 28.13
N LEU A 633 17.04 46.01 29.12
CA LEU A 633 16.66 45.87 30.52
C LEU A 633 15.24 46.42 30.78
N THR A 634 14.89 47.55 30.16
CA THR A 634 13.57 48.17 30.27
C THR A 634 12.48 47.24 29.73
N ALA A 635 12.69 46.60 28.59
CA ALA A 635 11.71 45.69 27.99
C ALA A 635 11.48 44.43 28.86
N VAL A 636 12.55 43.90 29.46
CA VAL A 636 12.51 42.78 30.41
C VAL A 636 11.72 43.16 31.67
N VAL A 637 12.02 44.31 32.28
CA VAL A 637 11.30 44.84 33.45
C VAL A 637 9.83 45.08 33.13
N THR A 638 9.55 45.67 31.97
CA THR A 638 8.19 46.01 31.54
C THR A 638 7.36 44.75 31.34
N THR A 639 7.94 43.70 30.75
CA THR A 639 7.26 42.41 30.56
C THR A 639 6.87 41.80 31.91
N LEU A 640 7.80 41.75 32.87
CA LEU A 640 7.50 41.24 34.22
C LEU A 640 6.46 42.13 34.94
N ALA A 641 6.51 43.44 34.76
CA ALA A 641 5.57 44.38 35.36
C ALA A 641 4.13 44.20 34.81
N VAL A 642 3.98 43.97 33.51
CA VAL A 642 2.67 43.66 32.88
C VAL A 642 2.09 42.37 33.48
N VAL A 643 2.93 41.34 33.64
CA VAL A 643 2.54 40.08 34.26
C VAL A 643 2.15 40.27 35.74
N LYS A 644 2.89 41.09 36.49
CA LYS A 644 2.58 41.44 37.89
C LYS A 644 1.32 42.30 38.05
N ALA A 645 0.97 43.09 37.04
CA ALA A 645 -0.32 43.78 36.97
C ALA A 645 -1.49 42.83 36.62
N GLY A 646 -1.20 41.55 36.37
CA GLY A 646 -2.19 40.52 36.01
C GLY A 646 -2.68 40.63 34.56
N ALA A 647 -1.98 41.37 33.70
CA ALA A 647 -2.34 41.58 32.31
C ALA A 647 -1.59 40.62 31.37
N MET A 648 -2.13 40.45 30.17
CA MET A 648 -1.49 39.71 29.08
C MET A 648 -0.58 40.66 28.27
N TYR A 649 0.64 40.23 27.95
CA TYR A 649 1.51 40.96 27.03
C TYR A 649 1.41 40.44 25.58
N VAL A 650 1.48 41.36 24.63
CA VAL A 650 1.47 41.08 23.19
C VAL A 650 2.72 41.72 22.57
N PRO A 651 3.83 40.99 22.42
CA PRO A 651 5.06 41.56 21.90
C PRO A 651 4.92 41.88 20.40
N LEU A 652 5.33 43.10 20.03
CA LEU A 652 5.38 43.59 18.65
C LEU A 652 6.84 43.84 18.28
N ASP A 653 7.30 43.22 17.20
CA ASP A 653 8.65 43.46 16.69
C ASP A 653 8.70 44.82 15.98
N THR A 654 9.66 45.68 16.36
CA THR A 654 9.86 47.02 15.76
C THR A 654 10.21 46.96 14.28
N ARG A 655 10.67 45.80 13.79
CA ARG A 655 11.02 45.56 12.38
C ARG A 655 9.83 45.08 11.56
N TYR A 656 8.67 44.81 12.16
CA TYR A 656 7.50 44.42 11.40
C TYR A 656 7.00 45.58 10.53
N PRO A 657 6.60 45.28 9.28
CA PRO A 657 5.84 46.23 8.47
C PRO A 657 4.59 46.75 9.19
N GLY A 658 4.25 48.02 9.00
CA GLY A 658 3.15 48.68 9.71
C GLY A 658 1.77 48.05 9.47
N ASP A 659 1.55 47.50 8.27
CA ASP A 659 0.35 46.72 7.93
C ASP A 659 0.24 45.43 8.75
N ARG A 660 1.36 44.73 8.98
CA ARG A 660 1.40 43.56 9.86
C ARG A 660 1.10 43.93 11.31
N ILE A 661 1.68 45.03 11.80
CA ILE A 661 1.40 45.53 13.16
C ILE A 661 -0.09 45.89 13.28
N GLN A 662 -0.66 46.56 12.28
CA GLN A 662 -2.08 46.91 12.26
C GLN A 662 -2.96 45.66 12.36
N LEU A 663 -2.71 44.64 11.53
CA LEU A 663 -3.45 43.37 11.58
C LEU A 663 -3.40 42.70 12.96
N ILE A 664 -2.22 42.70 13.59
CA ILE A 664 -2.05 42.14 14.94
C ILE A 664 -2.86 42.97 15.96
N THR A 665 -2.78 44.30 15.90
CA THR A 665 -3.48 45.19 16.84
C THR A 665 -5.00 45.10 16.72
N GLU A 666 -5.53 44.98 15.50
CA GLU A 666 -6.97 44.82 15.23
C GLU A 666 -7.51 43.50 15.78
N GLN A 667 -6.73 42.42 15.70
CA GLN A 667 -7.13 41.11 16.23
C GLN A 667 -6.96 40.97 17.74
N SER A 668 -6.03 41.72 18.34
CA SER A 668 -5.64 41.54 19.74
C SER A 668 -6.56 42.26 20.73
N ALA A 669 -7.49 43.10 20.24
CA ALA A 669 -8.36 43.95 21.07
C ALA A 669 -7.56 44.64 22.20
N LEU A 670 -6.44 45.26 21.79
CA LEU A 670 -5.48 45.86 22.71
C LEU A 670 -6.15 46.94 23.55
N THR A 671 -5.71 47.05 24.79
CA THR A 671 -6.13 48.09 25.73
C THR A 671 -5.03 49.16 25.89
N HIS A 672 -3.78 48.72 25.83
CA HIS A 672 -2.61 49.56 26.07
C HIS A 672 -1.49 49.23 25.09
N LEU A 673 -0.66 50.22 24.78
CA LEU A 673 0.61 50.08 24.07
C LEU A 673 1.74 50.65 24.94
N LEU A 674 2.76 49.85 25.20
CA LEU A 674 4.00 50.27 25.87
C LEU A 674 5.11 50.40 24.83
N THR A 675 5.75 51.56 24.78
CA THR A 675 6.85 51.84 23.85
C THR A 675 7.86 52.84 24.43
N ASP A 676 9.10 52.80 23.94
CA ASP A 676 10.21 53.73 24.26
C ASP A 676 10.52 54.73 23.15
N HIS A 677 9.84 54.64 22.00
CA HIS A 677 10.02 55.51 20.83
C HIS A 677 8.68 56.07 20.36
N ASP A 678 8.71 57.12 19.53
CA ASP A 678 7.50 57.70 18.95
C ASP A 678 6.82 56.69 18.00
N PRO A 679 5.59 56.22 18.31
CA PRO A 679 4.89 55.27 17.47
C PRO A 679 4.31 55.93 16.21
N GLY A 680 4.56 57.23 15.94
CA GLY A 680 3.86 58.09 14.97
C GLY A 680 3.76 57.61 13.51
N HIS A 681 4.42 56.51 13.14
CA HIS A 681 4.25 55.83 11.85
C HIS A 681 3.21 54.68 11.87
N LEU A 682 2.72 54.30 13.05
CA LEU A 682 1.75 53.24 13.27
C LEU A 682 0.33 53.80 13.37
N THR A 683 -0.60 53.15 12.68
CA THR A 683 -2.03 53.43 12.82
C THR A 683 -2.62 52.48 13.86
N LEU A 684 -2.90 53.00 15.05
CA LEU A 684 -3.49 52.23 16.14
C LEU A 684 -5.03 52.35 16.13
N PRO A 685 -5.77 51.27 16.45
CA PRO A 685 -7.21 51.34 16.70
C PRO A 685 -7.58 52.40 17.76
N SER A 686 -8.76 53.01 17.62
CA SER A 686 -9.27 53.99 18.58
C SER A 686 -9.48 53.36 19.97
N GLY A 687 -9.04 54.04 21.03
CA GLY A 687 -9.25 53.62 22.42
C GLY A 687 -8.08 52.87 23.06
N ILE A 688 -6.96 52.71 22.36
CA ILE A 688 -5.70 52.19 22.93
C ILE A 688 -4.97 53.31 23.66
N THR A 689 -4.62 53.09 24.92
CA THR A 689 -3.81 54.02 25.71
C THR A 689 -2.32 53.75 25.49
N THR A 690 -1.59 54.71 24.92
CA THR A 690 -0.13 54.62 24.76
C THR A 690 0.59 55.16 25.98
N LEU A 691 1.50 54.37 26.56
CA LEU A 691 2.34 54.77 27.69
C LEU A 691 3.82 54.64 27.34
N THR A 692 4.63 55.58 27.84
CA THR A 692 6.08 55.56 27.66
C THR A 692 6.74 54.69 28.71
N THR A 693 7.58 53.76 28.28
CA THR A 693 8.30 52.85 29.17
C THR A 693 9.38 53.58 30.01
N GLY A 694 9.77 53.00 31.14
CA GLY A 694 10.74 53.60 32.07
C GLY A 694 10.14 54.51 33.16
N THR A 695 8.85 54.86 33.05
CA THR A 695 8.09 55.53 34.12
C THR A 695 7.64 54.54 35.19
N HIS A 696 7.73 54.93 36.47
CA HIS A 696 7.47 54.04 37.60
C HIS A 696 6.98 54.80 38.85
N SER A 697 6.29 54.08 39.76
CA SER A 697 5.88 54.56 41.09
C SER A 697 7.05 54.51 42.09
N ASP A 698 6.93 55.13 43.25
CA ASP A 698 7.88 54.95 44.37
C ASP A 698 7.59 53.66 45.19
N ASP A 699 6.41 53.06 45.01
CA ASP A 699 5.98 51.86 45.75
C ASP A 699 6.66 50.58 45.24
N THR A 700 7.48 49.95 46.09
CA THR A 700 8.21 48.71 45.78
C THR A 700 7.49 47.44 46.23
N THR A 701 6.34 47.53 46.90
CA THR A 701 5.60 46.38 47.41
C THR A 701 5.02 45.55 46.27
N ASP A 702 4.93 44.22 46.45
CA ASP A 702 4.31 43.35 45.45
C ASP A 702 2.83 43.74 45.27
N PRO A 703 2.38 44.08 44.05
CA PRO A 703 0.97 44.37 43.78
C PRO A 703 0.03 43.21 44.14
N ALA A 704 0.54 41.96 44.16
CA ALA A 704 -0.20 40.76 44.54
C ALA A 704 -1.56 40.62 43.84
N VAL A 705 -1.63 40.99 42.55
CA VAL A 705 -2.86 40.92 41.75
C VAL A 705 -3.23 39.44 41.53
N PRO A 706 -4.42 39.00 41.97
CA PRO A 706 -4.82 37.60 41.78
C PRO A 706 -5.02 37.28 40.29
N VAL A 707 -4.37 36.21 39.83
CA VAL A 707 -4.55 35.66 38.49
C VAL A 707 -4.84 34.16 38.56
N HIS A 708 -5.69 33.67 37.66
CA HIS A 708 -5.91 32.24 37.50
C HIS A 708 -4.78 31.64 36.63
N PRO A 709 -4.26 30.43 36.91
CA PRO A 709 -3.20 29.82 36.09
C PRO A 709 -3.58 29.65 34.61
N ASP A 710 -4.87 29.40 34.33
CA ASP A 710 -5.38 29.25 32.97
C ASP A 710 -5.71 30.60 32.29
N GLN A 711 -5.44 31.72 32.97
CA GLN A 711 -5.51 33.03 32.34
C GLN A 711 -4.35 33.16 31.33
N PRO A 712 -4.60 33.74 30.14
CA PRO A 712 -3.54 34.02 29.19
C PRO A 712 -2.51 35.03 29.74
N VAL A 713 -1.23 34.71 29.59
CA VAL A 713 -0.10 35.55 30.01
C VAL A 713 0.53 36.28 28.82
N TYR A 714 0.55 35.66 27.64
CA TYR A 714 0.94 36.33 26.40
C TYR A 714 0.18 35.84 25.17
N ALA A 715 0.13 36.68 24.13
CA ALA A 715 -0.26 36.29 22.78
C ALA A 715 0.89 36.52 21.80
N MET A 716 1.29 35.49 21.05
CA MET A 716 2.29 35.62 19.97
C MET A 716 1.68 35.24 18.62
N PHE A 717 2.08 35.94 17.57
CA PHE A 717 1.44 35.85 16.25
C PHE A 717 2.28 35.06 15.26
N THR A 718 1.68 34.01 14.68
CA THR A 718 2.30 33.20 13.62
C THR A 718 1.80 33.62 12.25
N SER A 719 2.55 33.27 11.19
CA SER A 719 2.07 33.41 9.82
C SER A 719 0.93 32.43 9.59
N GLY A 720 -0.31 32.92 9.52
CA GLY A 720 -1.44 32.07 9.15
C GLY A 720 -1.28 31.60 7.70
N SER A 721 -1.65 30.34 7.43
CA SER A 721 -1.68 29.76 6.07
C SER A 721 -2.57 30.54 5.09
N THR A 722 -3.44 31.40 5.61
CA THR A 722 -4.34 32.29 4.85
C THR A 722 -3.74 33.68 4.58
N GLY A 723 -2.48 33.93 4.96
CA GLY A 723 -1.83 35.25 4.87
C GLY A 723 -2.20 36.23 5.99
N VAL A 724 -3.20 35.91 6.80
CA VAL A 724 -3.63 36.70 7.96
C VAL A 724 -2.95 36.15 9.24
N PRO A 725 -2.24 36.98 10.03
CA PRO A 725 -1.62 36.53 11.28
C PRO A 725 -2.64 35.89 12.24
N LYS A 726 -2.20 34.93 13.06
CA LYS A 726 -3.03 34.27 14.08
C LYS A 726 -2.35 34.35 15.44
N GLY A 727 -3.05 34.88 16.45
CA GLY A 727 -2.56 35.00 17.82
C GLY A 727 -2.72 33.69 18.59
N VAL A 728 -1.61 33.15 19.09
CA VAL A 728 -1.58 32.00 20.01
C VAL A 728 -1.54 32.54 21.43
N ALA A 729 -2.65 32.37 22.17
CA ALA A 729 -2.75 32.74 23.57
C ALA A 729 -2.19 31.61 24.45
N VAL A 730 -1.13 31.90 25.20
CA VAL A 730 -0.49 30.95 26.11
C VAL A 730 -0.80 31.37 27.55
N THR A 731 -1.10 30.39 28.41
CA THR A 731 -1.50 30.63 29.80
C THR A 731 -0.30 30.68 30.76
N HIS A 732 -0.50 31.23 31.96
CA HIS A 732 0.51 31.12 33.01
C HIS A 732 0.88 29.67 33.30
N ARG A 733 -0.10 28.76 33.32
CA ARG A 733 0.08 27.32 33.55
C ARG A 733 1.01 26.69 32.52
N ASN A 734 0.86 27.02 31.23
CA ASN A 734 1.71 26.46 30.18
C ASN A 734 3.19 26.85 30.36
N VAL A 735 3.46 28.11 30.71
CA VAL A 735 4.82 28.60 30.91
C VAL A 735 5.43 28.02 32.20
N ALA A 736 4.63 27.93 33.27
CA ALA A 736 5.06 27.33 34.52
C ALA A 736 5.39 25.84 34.36
N ASP A 737 4.56 25.10 33.62
CA ASP A 737 4.82 23.69 33.29
C ASP A 737 6.12 23.53 32.51
N LEU A 738 6.31 24.31 31.44
CA LEU A 738 7.55 24.31 30.65
C LEU A 738 8.78 24.52 31.54
N ALA A 739 8.75 25.51 32.44
CA ALA A 739 9.88 25.80 33.32
C ALA A 739 10.13 24.71 34.38
N ALA A 740 9.10 23.93 34.73
CA ALA A 740 9.18 22.83 35.69
C ALA A 740 9.63 21.49 35.07
N GLN A 741 9.59 21.36 33.74
CA GLN A 741 10.03 20.14 33.05
C GLN A 741 11.48 19.80 33.41
N THR A 742 11.76 18.51 33.69
CA THR A 742 13.05 18.05 34.21
C THR A 742 14.22 18.35 33.28
N MET A 743 13.99 18.42 31.97
CA MET A 743 15.01 18.81 30.99
C MET A 743 15.48 20.26 31.14
N TYR A 744 14.65 21.13 31.73
CA TYR A 744 14.94 22.54 31.96
C TYR A 744 15.30 22.83 33.43
N ALA A 745 14.56 22.24 34.38
CA ALA A 745 14.79 22.32 35.83
C ALA A 745 15.91 21.37 36.32
N ASN A 746 17.01 21.26 35.57
CA ASN A 746 18.14 20.36 35.86
C ASN A 746 19.39 21.05 36.41
N GLY A 747 19.33 22.36 36.66
CA GLY A 747 20.48 23.15 37.11
C GLY A 747 21.50 23.52 36.02
N ASN A 748 21.25 23.17 34.75
CA ASN A 748 22.10 23.59 33.63
C ASN A 748 21.67 24.96 33.04
N HIS A 749 20.44 25.39 33.30
CA HIS A 749 19.89 26.67 32.84
C HIS A 749 20.12 27.82 33.83
N THR A 750 21.28 27.81 34.51
CA THR A 750 21.63 28.82 35.52
C THR A 750 22.02 30.17 34.93
N ARG A 751 22.37 30.22 33.64
CA ARG A 751 22.63 31.46 32.91
C ARG A 751 22.20 31.29 31.46
N VAL A 752 21.22 32.08 31.01
CA VAL A 752 20.57 31.94 29.69
C VAL A 752 20.68 33.25 28.92
N LEU A 753 21.10 33.18 27.66
CA LEU A 753 21.18 34.33 26.78
C LEU A 753 19.79 34.62 26.20
N PHE A 754 19.29 35.84 26.42
CA PHE A 754 18.08 36.37 25.83
C PHE A 754 18.39 37.02 24.49
N HIS A 755 18.32 36.23 23.41
CA HIS A 755 18.70 36.64 22.05
C HIS A 755 17.63 36.37 21.01
N SER A 756 16.55 35.68 21.36
CA SER A 756 15.41 35.53 20.45
C SER A 756 14.70 36.88 20.28
N ALA A 757 13.96 37.04 19.19
CA ALA A 757 13.08 38.20 19.05
C ALA A 757 11.98 38.13 20.12
N MET A 758 11.62 39.24 20.76
CA MET A 758 10.59 39.26 21.80
C MET A 758 9.22 38.81 21.29
N ALA A 759 8.96 38.97 20.00
CA ALA A 759 7.74 38.52 19.33
C ALA A 759 7.77 37.03 18.91
N PHE A 760 8.74 36.25 19.41
CA PHE A 760 8.90 34.82 19.14
C PHE A 760 8.90 34.00 20.42
N ASP A 761 8.31 32.81 20.40
CA ASP A 761 8.01 31.98 21.59
C ASP A 761 9.25 31.49 22.33
N ALA A 762 10.36 31.26 21.62
CA ALA A 762 11.65 30.94 22.24
C ALA A 762 12.11 31.99 23.27
N SER A 763 11.73 33.27 23.10
CA SER A 763 12.06 34.33 24.07
C SER A 763 11.37 34.12 25.43
N THR A 764 10.21 33.46 25.45
CA THR A 764 9.51 33.06 26.68
C THR A 764 10.30 32.02 27.45
N TYR A 765 10.83 31.01 26.75
CA TYR A 765 11.74 30.02 27.34
C TYR A 765 12.98 30.70 27.91
N GLU A 766 13.64 31.54 27.10
CA GLU A 766 14.87 32.22 27.49
C GLU A 766 14.71 33.05 28.77
N MET A 767 13.53 33.67 28.95
CA MET A 767 13.22 34.54 30.09
C MET A 767 12.68 33.78 31.32
N TRP A 768 11.61 33.01 31.16
CA TRP A 768 10.88 32.45 32.31
C TRP A 768 11.54 31.20 32.91
N VAL A 769 12.21 30.37 32.10
CA VAL A 769 12.90 29.18 32.63
C VAL A 769 13.97 29.53 33.65
N PRO A 770 14.97 30.41 33.36
CA PRO A 770 15.95 30.77 34.38
C PRO A 770 15.30 31.49 35.56
N TRP A 771 14.33 32.37 35.31
CA TRP A 771 13.68 33.14 36.39
C TRP A 771 12.86 32.32 37.37
N LEU A 772 12.24 31.22 36.95
CA LEU A 772 11.49 30.36 37.86
C LEU A 772 12.37 29.32 38.57
N ASN A 773 13.60 29.14 38.10
CA ASN A 773 14.57 28.18 38.64
C ASN A 773 15.78 28.83 39.34
N GLY A 774 15.83 30.17 39.44
CA GLY A 774 16.89 30.90 40.15
C GLY A 774 18.14 31.20 39.32
N GLY A 775 18.07 31.04 38.00
CA GLY A 775 19.12 31.39 37.05
C GLY A 775 19.16 32.88 36.70
N THR A 776 20.12 33.24 35.84
CA THR A 776 20.36 34.60 35.36
C THR A 776 19.97 34.73 33.89
N LEU A 777 19.18 35.75 33.56
CA LEU A 777 18.90 36.18 32.20
C LEU A 777 19.99 37.14 31.69
N VAL A 778 20.62 36.88 30.55
CA VAL A 778 21.62 37.78 29.95
C VAL A 778 21.03 38.40 28.70
N VAL A 779 20.72 39.70 28.73
CA VAL A 779 20.13 40.41 27.59
C VAL A 779 21.19 40.59 26.50
N ALA A 780 20.96 39.98 25.34
CA ALA A 780 21.80 40.22 24.17
C ALA A 780 21.54 41.63 23.62
N PRO A 781 22.58 42.33 23.15
CA PRO A 781 22.43 43.65 22.54
C PRO A 781 21.60 43.63 21.24
#